data_AF-A0A212T0H8-F1
#
_entry.id   AF-A0A212T0H8-F1
#
_cell.length_a   1.000
_cell.length_b   1.000
_cell.length_c   1.000
_cell.angle_alpha   90.00
_cell.angle_beta   90.00
_cell.angle_gamma   90.00
#
_symmetry.space_group_name_H-M   'P 1'
#
loop_
_entity.id
_entity.type
_entity.pdbx_description
1 polymer ?
#
loop_
_entity_poly.entity_id
_entity_poly.type
_entity_poly.pdbx_seq_one_letter_code
_entity_poly.pdbx_strand_id
1 'polypeptide(L)'
;MCRIDAPYVNRSLDEKSDPSERFIQALDERGIDGHFRALLIKHFCENWWCVFGRVSALEDALDTVRQETSDAEKGASFLCSTPLVGKLNIELLERHPLVPRHIRVADRDSAVYDFAQDVAQTYFSDSPYALYGALKNSDSTSTLPPSFDGFVTALFGGEFCFSRSLFDDPALNAEGEMTRNDMLWGFFNTMSRHDDGNQNEMTGICAPQIKNLISVASLQVHDGPPTLGSQKFLQGIRFLKTWVASDAAARRLNSVYEGVFQKLDIEWSELFRILDSTASTHASLSEPSDTAYQWLVKIKSTLHETFCIHMDLLAANDVQIEQWASQLNTCFQSLSFRYPDILKEPPEERDATENEHLKLICSQLTNYQIEYWIQWSIRRDIESELSRSDGLLPSREFRGYESRKWWASDYPATWKIKLEEELNSRDIEAKLTILSGALRRLPHEAAAREYLAWWNGLLAGLIHDPEFPPSLIPQWAIAAADRLDKELVTPYIDKSLGLLRGELSNGAQPYHNKQLEELLNKLSFFKPSKALRHRLMLMRSSNIPFSDESISRFNPVNSEKAIGWYWPLKEVARDRFSKTMQLSRPQSREESEQAEMACYETFALELVEFCLSRLRLRKGEKPKDGKYDASQVTEKSPIWRQGYLKALLELGLDPNGKAHKTVYFTKQFDPDENVRAVAKECYRAVRREAKKNRSIQDFKRGLIAAEWWLLMSQRLELNLEVNHEEALKTRRNLLRNP
;
A
#
# COMPACT_ATOMS: atom_id res chain seq x y z
N MET A 1 52.17 -4.76 87.25
CA MET A 1 52.27 -6.23 87.26
C MET A 1 50.97 -6.81 87.79
N CYS A 2 50.06 -7.20 86.89
CA CYS A 2 49.00 -8.19 87.13
C CYS A 2 48.82 -8.92 85.80
N ARG A 3 49.14 -10.21 85.78
CA ARG A 3 48.90 -11.14 84.67
C ARG A 3 47.40 -11.43 84.59
N ILE A 4 46.84 -11.35 83.39
CA ILE A 4 45.59 -12.02 83.03
C ILE A 4 45.94 -12.93 81.85
N ASP A 5 45.91 -14.24 82.11
CA ASP A 5 46.01 -15.27 81.09
C ASP A 5 44.67 -15.34 80.32
N ALA A 6 44.70 -15.14 79.01
CA ALA A 6 43.59 -15.42 78.10
C ALA A 6 44.12 -15.86 76.71
N PRO A 7 43.43 -16.76 75.99
CA PRO A 7 43.94 -17.44 74.81
C PRO A 7 43.79 -16.55 73.57
N TYR A 8 44.66 -15.55 73.41
CA TYR A 8 44.70 -14.73 72.20
C TYR A 8 46.03 -14.91 71.47
N VAL A 9 45.94 -15.64 70.35
CA VAL A 9 47.00 -15.81 69.37
C VAL A 9 47.33 -14.44 68.74
N ASN A 10 48.58 -13.97 68.89
CA ASN A 10 49.30 -13.03 68.02
C ASN A 10 48.54 -11.82 67.41
N ARG A 11 47.66 -11.15 68.15
CA ARG A 11 47.23 -9.78 67.79
C ARG A 11 47.86 -8.82 68.78
N SER A 12 48.89 -8.10 68.35
CA SER A 12 49.41 -6.94 69.09
C SER A 12 48.27 -5.95 69.25
N LEU A 13 47.93 -5.61 70.50
CA LEU A 13 46.88 -4.62 70.85
C LEU A 13 47.38 -3.18 70.71
N ASP A 14 48.67 -2.99 70.40
CA ASP A 14 49.26 -1.68 70.20
C ASP A 14 48.95 -1.22 68.76
N GLU A 15 48.47 0.02 68.62
CA GLU A 15 48.30 0.63 67.29
C GLU A 15 49.66 0.73 66.58
N LYS A 16 49.73 0.22 65.36
CA LYS A 16 50.92 0.36 64.52
C LYS A 16 51.17 1.81 64.16
N SER A 17 52.42 2.25 64.25
CA SER A 17 52.84 3.62 63.94
C SER A 17 53.08 3.86 62.45
N ASP A 18 53.39 2.81 61.68
CA ASP A 18 53.51 2.90 60.23
C ASP A 18 52.11 2.98 59.59
N PRO A 19 51.81 3.96 58.72
CA PRO A 19 50.49 4.11 58.13
C PRO A 19 50.02 2.90 57.31
N SER A 20 50.93 2.24 56.59
CA SER A 20 50.57 1.07 55.75
C SER A 20 50.30 -0.14 56.63
N GLU A 21 51.14 -0.39 57.65
CA GLU A 21 50.87 -1.44 58.64
C GLU A 21 49.59 -1.17 59.43
N ARG A 22 49.28 0.10 59.75
CA ARG A 22 48.04 0.48 60.45
C ARG A 22 46.81 0.23 59.60
N PHE A 23 46.90 0.44 58.29
CA PHE A 23 45.82 0.12 57.34
C PHE A 23 45.56 -1.39 57.32
N ILE A 24 46.61 -2.21 57.19
CA ILE A 24 46.49 -3.67 57.22
C ILE A 24 45.92 -4.15 58.57
N GLN A 25 46.38 -3.57 59.68
CA GLN A 25 45.83 -3.83 61.01
C GLN A 25 44.33 -3.52 61.09
N ALA A 26 43.87 -2.40 60.52
CA ALA A 26 42.45 -2.04 60.50
C ALA A 26 41.63 -3.10 59.73
N LEU A 27 42.11 -3.57 58.58
CA LEU A 27 41.45 -4.63 57.81
C LEU A 27 41.35 -5.94 58.59
N ASP A 28 42.42 -6.35 59.28
CA ASP A 28 42.48 -7.60 60.07
C ASP A 28 41.58 -7.57 61.31
N GLU A 29 41.49 -6.41 61.96
CA GLU A 29 40.63 -6.18 63.12
C GLU A 29 39.14 -6.19 62.76
N ARG A 30 38.79 -5.73 61.55
CA ARG A 30 37.40 -5.74 61.05
C ARG A 30 37.04 -7.02 60.30
N GLY A 31 38.00 -7.92 60.09
CA GLY A 31 37.79 -9.20 59.43
C GLY A 31 37.58 -9.08 57.92
N ILE A 32 38.21 -8.08 57.29
CA ILE A 32 38.09 -7.85 55.85
C ILE A 32 39.02 -8.79 55.09
N ASP A 33 38.44 -9.64 54.23
CA ASP A 33 39.13 -10.67 53.46
C ASP A 33 38.71 -10.66 51.97
N GLY A 34 39.19 -11.66 51.21
CA GLY A 34 38.77 -11.88 49.82
C GLY A 34 39.29 -10.86 48.80
N HIS A 35 38.58 -10.76 47.68
CA HIS A 35 38.96 -9.89 46.55
C HIS A 35 38.72 -8.41 46.90
N PHE A 36 37.68 -8.13 47.69
CA PHE A 36 37.44 -6.79 48.25
C PHE A 36 38.65 -6.27 49.06
N ARG A 37 39.28 -7.11 49.90
CA ARG A 37 40.52 -6.75 50.61
C ARG A 37 41.65 -6.36 49.65
N ALA A 38 41.83 -7.12 48.56
CA ALA A 38 42.88 -6.85 47.58
C ALA A 38 42.69 -5.47 46.90
N LEU A 39 41.45 -5.10 46.58
CA LEU A 39 41.13 -3.78 46.04
C LEU A 39 41.41 -2.65 47.04
N LEU A 40 41.04 -2.83 48.30
CA LEU A 40 41.34 -1.83 49.35
C LEU A 40 42.84 -1.61 49.53
N ILE A 41 43.63 -2.70 49.52
CA ILE A 41 45.09 -2.60 49.62
C ILE A 41 45.67 -1.88 48.40
N LYS A 42 45.22 -2.24 47.18
CA LYS A 42 45.69 -1.64 45.93
C LYS A 42 45.54 -0.12 45.92
N HIS A 43 44.39 0.39 46.39
CA HIS A 43 44.05 1.80 46.22
C HIS A 43 44.33 2.66 47.45
N PHE A 44 44.24 2.11 48.67
CA PHE A 44 44.27 2.89 49.89
C PHE A 44 45.45 2.62 50.83
N CYS A 45 46.20 1.52 50.68
CA CYS A 45 47.23 1.12 51.65
C CYS A 45 48.27 2.23 51.90
N GLU A 46 48.71 2.92 50.84
CA GLU A 46 49.75 3.94 50.89
C GLU A 46 49.22 5.38 51.00
N ASN A 47 47.90 5.60 51.07
CA ASN A 47 47.34 6.97 51.02
C ASN A 47 46.04 7.17 51.82
N TRP A 48 45.60 6.18 52.63
CA TRP A 48 44.33 6.25 53.35
C TRP A 48 44.22 7.49 54.26
N TRP A 49 45.32 8.00 54.81
CA TRP A 49 45.29 9.21 55.64
C TRP A 49 44.90 10.47 54.85
N CYS A 50 45.19 10.54 53.54
CA CYS A 50 44.73 11.62 52.67
C CYS A 50 43.23 11.51 52.35
N VAL A 51 42.70 10.29 52.36
CA VAL A 51 41.30 10.01 52.03
C VAL A 51 40.41 10.15 53.26
N PHE A 52 40.77 9.51 54.38
CA PHE A 52 39.93 9.45 55.59
C PHE A 52 40.34 10.46 56.66
N GLY A 53 41.57 11.01 56.60
CA GLY A 53 42.09 12.00 57.55
C GLY A 53 42.45 11.44 58.93
N ARG A 54 41.63 10.53 59.48
CA ARG A 54 41.81 9.90 60.79
C ARG A 54 41.47 8.42 60.72
N VAL A 55 42.13 7.63 61.58
CA VAL A 55 41.89 6.18 61.72
C VAL A 55 40.42 5.88 62.02
N SER A 56 39.77 6.63 62.91
CA SER A 56 38.37 6.42 63.25
C SER A 56 37.44 6.52 62.02
N ALA A 57 37.71 7.45 61.10
CA ALA A 57 36.91 7.59 59.89
C ALA A 57 37.14 6.46 58.87
N LEU A 58 38.35 5.89 58.83
CA LEU A 58 38.63 4.66 58.07
C LEU A 58 37.87 3.48 58.67
N GLU A 59 37.91 3.33 59.99
CA GLU A 59 37.24 2.23 60.69
C GLU A 59 35.72 2.32 60.60
N ASP A 60 35.16 3.52 60.72
CA ASP A 60 33.72 3.80 60.50
C ASP A 60 33.31 3.40 59.07
N ALA A 61 34.16 3.69 58.07
CA ALA A 61 33.92 3.28 56.68
C ALA A 61 34.03 1.75 56.48
N LEU A 62 34.95 1.08 57.18
CA LEU A 62 35.07 -0.38 57.15
C LEU A 62 33.93 -1.07 57.91
N ASP A 63 33.34 -0.41 58.91
CA ASP A 63 32.19 -0.95 59.64
C ASP A 63 30.92 -0.97 58.78
N THR A 64 30.82 -0.14 57.73
CA THR A 64 29.65 -0.16 56.82
C THR A 64 29.52 -1.46 56.02
N VAL A 65 30.62 -2.21 55.83
CA VAL A 65 30.62 -3.44 55.03
C VAL A 65 30.43 -4.72 55.85
N ARG A 66 30.34 -4.64 57.18
CA ARG A 66 30.31 -5.81 58.07
C ARG A 66 29.06 -6.68 57.91
N GLN A 67 27.95 -6.10 57.48
CA GLN A 67 26.69 -6.80 57.30
C GLN A 67 26.55 -7.40 55.88
N GLU A 68 27.47 -7.06 54.97
CA GLU A 68 27.41 -7.45 53.56
C GLU A 68 28.09 -8.79 53.33
N THR A 69 27.45 -9.63 52.51
CA THR A 69 27.92 -11.01 52.28
C THR A 69 28.71 -11.16 50.99
N SER A 70 28.42 -10.35 49.96
CA SER A 70 29.12 -10.38 48.69
C SER A 70 30.16 -9.26 48.57
N ASP A 71 31.25 -9.51 47.83
CA ASP A 71 32.28 -8.48 47.58
C ASP A 71 31.74 -7.29 46.76
N ALA A 72 30.67 -7.48 45.99
CA ALA A 72 29.96 -6.42 45.29
C ALA A 72 29.21 -5.49 46.25
N GLU A 73 28.43 -6.05 47.17
CA GLU A 73 27.71 -5.29 48.22
C GLU A 73 28.71 -4.58 49.14
N LYS A 74 29.79 -5.27 49.56
CA LYS A 74 30.88 -4.62 50.32
C LYS A 74 31.47 -3.44 49.54
N GLY A 75 31.72 -3.60 48.24
CA GLY A 75 32.18 -2.52 47.36
C GLY A 75 31.25 -1.31 47.35
N ALA A 76 29.96 -1.54 47.12
CA ALA A 76 28.94 -0.49 47.09
C ALA A 76 28.77 0.20 48.46
N SER A 77 28.58 -0.57 49.54
CA SER A 77 28.41 -0.05 50.91
C SER A 77 29.65 0.71 51.41
N PHE A 78 30.86 0.31 50.97
CA PHE A 78 32.06 1.07 51.25
C PHE A 78 32.09 2.41 50.51
N LEU A 79 31.77 2.44 49.21
CA LEU A 79 31.69 3.68 48.42
C LEU A 79 30.62 4.65 48.97
N CYS A 80 29.53 4.13 49.53
CA CYS A 80 28.47 4.90 50.18
C CYS A 80 28.86 5.48 51.56
N SER A 81 30.03 5.11 52.11
CA SER A 81 30.49 5.66 53.38
C SER A 81 30.70 7.18 53.28
N THR A 82 30.40 7.90 54.37
CA THR A 82 30.47 9.37 54.43
C THR A 82 31.79 9.97 53.92
N PRO A 83 32.98 9.40 54.22
CA PRO A 83 34.25 9.94 53.74
C PRO A 83 34.44 9.83 52.22
N LEU A 84 33.78 8.88 51.57
CA LEU A 84 34.01 8.52 50.17
C LEU A 84 32.94 9.07 49.23
N VAL A 85 31.66 8.96 49.58
CA VAL A 85 30.55 9.32 48.68
C VAL A 85 30.60 10.77 48.24
N GLY A 86 30.90 11.70 49.14
CA GLY A 86 31.02 13.13 48.81
C GLY A 86 32.21 13.42 47.88
N LYS A 87 33.36 12.77 48.12
CA LYS A 87 34.54 12.89 47.27
C LYS A 87 34.27 12.32 45.88
N LEU A 88 33.69 11.11 45.83
CA LEU A 88 33.34 10.47 44.57
C LEU A 88 32.33 11.31 43.76
N ASN A 89 31.30 11.87 44.40
CA ASN A 89 30.32 12.72 43.71
C ASN A 89 30.97 13.96 43.08
N ILE A 90 31.92 14.60 43.76
CA ILE A 90 32.68 15.72 43.21
C ILE A 90 33.52 15.25 42.01
N GLU A 91 34.25 14.15 42.14
CA GLU A 91 35.11 13.60 41.08
C GLU A 91 34.30 13.19 39.84
N LEU A 92 33.12 12.61 40.03
CA LEU A 92 32.20 12.25 38.95
C LEU A 92 31.61 13.49 38.28
N LEU A 93 31.26 14.52 39.07
CA LEU A 93 30.75 15.79 38.54
C LEU A 93 31.81 16.51 37.71
N GLU A 94 33.06 16.58 38.17
CA GLU A 94 34.16 17.21 37.43
C GLU A 94 34.50 16.48 36.13
N ARG A 95 34.30 15.15 36.09
CA ARG A 95 34.49 14.33 34.89
C ARG A 95 33.29 14.35 33.94
N HIS A 96 32.17 14.96 34.33
CA HIS A 96 30.96 15.01 33.51
C HIS A 96 31.23 15.67 32.15
N PRO A 97 30.70 15.13 31.03
CA PRO A 97 30.96 15.64 29.69
C PRO A 97 30.58 17.11 29.48
N LEU A 98 29.52 17.58 30.14
CA LEU A 98 29.05 18.97 30.05
C LEU A 98 29.82 19.96 30.95
N VAL A 99 30.73 19.49 31.82
CA VAL A 99 31.53 20.39 32.66
C VAL A 99 32.76 20.88 31.88
N PRO A 100 32.92 22.21 31.69
CA PRO A 100 34.01 22.78 30.91
C PRO A 100 35.39 22.35 31.42
N ARG A 101 36.29 22.00 30.49
CA ARG A 101 37.64 21.50 30.83
C ARG A 101 38.47 22.46 31.69
N HIS A 102 38.21 23.76 31.64
CA HIS A 102 38.94 24.77 32.42
C HIS A 102 38.49 24.88 33.88
N ILE A 103 37.36 24.24 34.25
CA ILE A 103 36.85 24.17 35.63
C ILE A 103 37.31 22.87 36.32
N ARG A 104 37.85 21.90 35.55
CA ARG A 104 38.34 20.63 36.09
C ARG A 104 39.58 20.90 36.95
N VAL A 105 39.48 20.67 38.25
CA VAL A 105 40.63 20.75 39.15
C VAL A 105 41.50 19.52 38.86
N ALA A 106 42.76 19.77 38.55
CA ALA A 106 43.66 18.78 37.97
C ALA A 106 44.20 17.77 39.01
N ASP A 107 43.35 16.99 39.65
CA ASP A 107 43.79 15.80 40.39
C ASP A 107 43.46 14.55 39.58
N ARG A 108 44.39 14.17 38.70
CA ARG A 108 44.24 12.98 37.84
C ARG A 108 44.44 11.67 38.60
N ASP A 109 44.96 11.72 39.82
CA ASP A 109 45.38 10.57 40.62
C ASP A 109 44.49 10.42 41.89
N SER A 110 43.17 10.30 41.67
CA SER A 110 42.21 10.14 42.77
C SER A 110 41.99 8.66 43.09
N ALA A 111 42.60 8.20 44.19
CA ALA A 111 42.46 6.82 44.67
C ALA A 111 40.99 6.40 44.92
N VAL A 112 40.13 7.36 45.29
CA VAL A 112 38.69 7.10 45.47
C VAL A 112 38.02 6.81 44.12
N TYR A 113 38.37 7.57 43.08
CA TYR A 113 37.85 7.35 41.73
C TYR A 113 38.36 6.04 41.13
N ASP A 114 39.66 5.75 41.24
CA ASP A 114 40.26 4.53 40.70
C ASP A 114 39.70 3.28 41.39
N PHE A 115 39.49 3.36 42.71
CA PHE A 115 38.79 2.30 43.45
C PHE A 115 37.34 2.15 42.99
N ALA A 116 36.59 3.24 42.83
CA ALA A 116 35.21 3.19 42.35
C ALA A 116 35.11 2.61 40.93
N GLN A 117 36.07 2.95 40.06
CA GLN A 117 36.17 2.41 38.71
C GLN A 117 36.43 0.90 38.72
N ASP A 118 37.38 0.43 39.52
CA ASP A 118 37.65 -1.01 39.66
C ASP A 118 36.44 -1.76 40.23
N VAL A 119 35.77 -1.22 41.26
CA VAL A 119 34.55 -1.81 41.83
C VAL A 119 33.45 -1.90 40.76
N ALA A 120 33.21 -0.82 40.02
CA ALA A 120 32.22 -0.76 38.97
C ALA A 120 32.48 -1.78 37.85
N GLN A 121 33.72 -1.82 37.34
CA GLN A 121 34.09 -2.70 36.23
C GLN A 121 34.22 -4.17 36.63
N THR A 122 34.62 -4.45 37.88
CA THR A 122 34.80 -5.83 38.38
C THR A 122 33.47 -6.48 38.75
N TYR A 123 32.60 -5.75 39.45
CA TYR A 123 31.41 -6.33 40.08
C TYR A 123 30.07 -5.89 39.47
N PHE A 124 30.05 -4.76 38.75
CA PHE A 124 28.82 -4.15 38.24
C PHE A 124 28.83 -3.94 36.72
N SER A 125 29.66 -4.68 35.98
CA SER A 125 29.72 -4.63 34.51
C SER A 125 28.41 -5.01 33.82
N ASP A 126 27.61 -5.88 34.46
CA ASP A 126 26.29 -6.31 33.97
C ASP A 126 25.11 -5.55 34.60
N SER A 127 25.35 -4.74 35.63
CA SER A 127 24.33 -3.88 36.23
C SER A 127 24.89 -2.57 36.80
N PRO A 128 25.31 -1.62 35.94
CA PRO A 128 25.74 -0.29 36.36
C PRO A 128 24.72 0.45 37.23
N TYR A 129 23.42 0.25 36.97
CA TYR A 129 22.35 0.90 37.70
C TYR A 129 22.23 0.41 39.15
N ALA A 130 22.60 -0.83 39.45
CA ALA A 130 22.62 -1.32 40.84
C ALA A 130 23.60 -0.49 41.70
N LEU A 131 24.81 -0.23 41.19
CA LEU A 131 25.80 0.60 41.88
C LEU A 131 25.36 2.07 41.93
N TYR A 132 24.81 2.59 40.82
CA TYR A 132 24.28 3.95 40.78
C TYR A 132 23.15 4.16 41.80
N GLY A 133 22.21 3.23 41.88
CA GLY A 133 21.08 3.24 42.81
C GLY A 133 21.54 3.22 44.27
N ALA A 134 22.54 2.40 44.60
CA ALA A 134 23.14 2.37 45.93
C ALA A 134 23.72 3.74 46.33
N LEU A 135 24.46 4.38 45.43
CA LEU A 135 25.06 5.70 45.67
C LEU A 135 24.00 6.81 45.76
N LYS A 136 23.02 6.79 44.85
CA LYS A 136 21.92 7.77 44.79
C LYS A 136 21.05 7.76 46.06
N ASN A 137 20.85 6.59 46.65
CA ASN A 137 20.01 6.39 47.84
C ASN A 137 20.78 6.53 49.15
N SER A 138 22.08 6.87 49.11
CA SER A 138 22.86 7.11 50.33
C SER A 138 22.39 8.39 51.04
N ASP A 139 22.24 8.34 52.37
CA ASP A 139 21.77 9.46 53.23
C ASP A 139 22.75 10.65 53.30
N SER A 140 23.73 10.75 52.39
CA SER A 140 24.74 11.81 52.41
C SER A 140 24.20 13.15 51.86
N THR A 141 23.89 14.07 52.75
CA THR A 141 23.11 15.29 52.49
C THR A 141 23.85 16.46 51.81
N SER A 142 25.10 16.30 51.36
CA SER A 142 25.95 17.46 51.00
C SER A 142 26.13 17.73 49.51
N THR A 143 25.81 16.81 48.60
CA THR A 143 26.03 16.98 47.15
C THR A 143 24.93 16.31 46.35
N LEU A 144 24.39 16.99 45.32
CA LEU A 144 23.49 16.38 44.35
C LEU A 144 24.20 15.18 43.69
N PRO A 145 23.57 13.99 43.65
CA PRO A 145 24.17 12.83 42.99
C PRO A 145 24.34 13.12 41.50
N PRO A 146 25.40 12.58 40.85
CA PRO A 146 25.59 12.74 39.42
C PRO A 146 24.41 12.15 38.64
N SER A 147 24.18 12.65 37.42
CA SER A 147 23.23 12.00 36.52
C SER A 147 23.72 10.61 36.14
N PHE A 148 22.79 9.70 35.83
CA PHE A 148 23.14 8.31 35.50
C PHE A 148 24.04 8.21 34.26
N ASP A 149 23.79 9.02 33.23
CA ASP A 149 24.61 9.07 32.03
C ASP A 149 26.05 9.55 32.31
N GLY A 150 26.20 10.52 33.21
CA GLY A 150 27.49 11.00 33.69
C GLY A 150 28.24 9.95 34.49
N PHE A 151 27.54 9.27 35.40
CA PHE A 151 28.07 8.16 36.19
C PHE A 151 28.60 7.03 35.30
N VAL A 152 27.80 6.57 34.34
CA VAL A 152 28.19 5.49 33.41
C VAL A 152 29.38 5.93 32.56
N THR A 153 29.33 7.13 31.99
CA THR A 153 30.41 7.65 31.13
C THR A 153 31.73 7.76 31.87
N ALA A 154 31.70 8.15 33.15
CA ALA A 154 32.90 8.27 33.97
C ALA A 154 33.49 6.90 34.32
N LEU A 155 32.71 5.99 34.91
CA LEU A 155 33.26 4.74 35.46
C LEU A 155 33.45 3.63 34.40
N PHE A 156 32.58 3.56 33.40
CA PHE A 156 32.60 2.50 32.38
C PHE A 156 33.10 2.98 31.01
N GLY A 157 33.24 4.29 30.82
CA GLY A 157 33.72 4.90 29.58
C GLY A 157 32.60 5.25 28.60
N GLY A 158 32.91 6.17 27.68
CA GLY A 158 31.90 6.77 26.78
C GLY A 158 31.25 5.81 25.79
N GLU A 159 31.92 4.72 25.40
CA GLU A 159 31.35 3.72 24.48
C GLU A 159 30.46 2.69 25.17
N PHE A 160 30.50 2.61 26.51
CA PHE A 160 29.68 1.66 27.27
C PHE A 160 28.17 1.90 27.07
N CYS A 161 27.78 3.13 26.74
CA CYS A 161 26.38 3.46 26.47
C CYS A 161 25.78 2.77 25.24
N PHE A 162 26.60 2.16 24.38
CA PHE A 162 26.14 1.33 23.26
C PHE A 162 26.14 -0.17 23.60
N SER A 163 26.54 -0.55 24.81
CA SER A 163 26.65 -1.94 25.22
C SER A 163 25.28 -2.55 25.52
N ARG A 164 25.18 -3.86 25.32
CA ARG A 164 24.00 -4.63 25.71
C ARG A 164 23.74 -4.55 27.22
N SER A 165 24.81 -4.56 28.02
CA SER A 165 24.74 -4.51 29.49
C SER A 165 24.05 -3.25 30.02
N LEU A 166 24.12 -2.11 29.32
CA LEU A 166 23.36 -0.92 29.72
C LEU A 166 21.84 -1.13 29.52
N PHE A 167 21.42 -1.64 28.37
CA PHE A 167 20.00 -1.75 28.02
C PHE A 167 19.31 -2.92 28.72
N ASP A 168 20.06 -4.00 28.96
CA ASP A 168 19.59 -5.23 29.62
C ASP A 168 19.88 -5.23 31.13
N ASP A 169 20.33 -4.10 31.70
CA ASP A 169 20.60 -3.94 33.13
C ASP A 169 19.36 -4.37 33.97
N PRO A 170 19.47 -5.45 34.78
CA PRO A 170 18.34 -5.98 35.54
C PRO A 170 17.78 -4.98 36.56
N ALA A 171 18.64 -4.19 37.20
CA ALA A 171 18.24 -3.22 38.20
C ALA A 171 17.52 -2.03 37.55
N LEU A 172 18.04 -1.52 36.42
CA LEU A 172 17.36 -0.45 35.67
C LEU A 172 16.01 -0.90 35.13
N ASN A 173 15.92 -2.15 34.66
CA ASN A 173 14.68 -2.72 34.16
C ASN A 173 13.62 -2.91 35.27
N ALA A 174 14.03 -3.04 36.54
CA ALA A 174 13.12 -3.18 37.68
C ALA A 174 12.45 -1.87 38.13
N GLU A 175 13.00 -0.71 37.76
CA GLU A 175 12.50 0.63 38.17
C GLU A 175 11.19 1.06 37.46
N GLY A 176 10.75 0.28 36.48
CA GLY A 176 9.63 0.60 35.62
C GLY A 176 10.00 1.45 34.40
N GLU A 177 9.09 1.44 33.41
CA GLU A 177 9.33 2.00 32.08
C GLU A 177 9.65 3.50 32.08
N MET A 178 8.91 4.30 32.84
CA MET A 178 9.08 5.76 32.88
C MET A 178 10.47 6.15 33.40
N THR A 179 10.87 5.62 34.55
CA THR A 179 12.18 5.86 35.16
C THR A 179 13.30 5.42 34.24
N ARG A 180 13.20 4.22 33.66
CA ARG A 180 14.18 3.71 32.72
C ARG A 180 14.35 4.62 31.51
N ASN A 181 13.24 5.07 30.93
CA ASN A 181 13.28 5.94 29.76
C ASN A 181 13.93 7.29 30.10
N ASP A 182 13.64 7.87 31.27
CA ASP A 182 14.27 9.11 31.71
C ASP A 182 15.79 8.95 31.92
N MET A 183 16.22 7.84 32.53
CA MET A 183 17.64 7.53 32.73
C MET A 183 18.38 7.36 31.40
N LEU A 184 17.81 6.60 30.45
CA LEU A 184 18.42 6.38 29.13
C LEU A 184 18.38 7.65 28.27
N TRP A 185 17.34 8.47 28.37
CA TRP A 185 17.25 9.76 27.66
C TRP A 185 18.35 10.75 28.09
N GLY A 186 18.86 10.62 29.33
CA GLY A 186 20.02 11.36 29.82
C GLY A 186 21.22 11.31 28.87
N PHE A 187 21.52 10.13 28.30
CA PHE A 187 22.62 9.96 27.34
C PHE A 187 22.40 10.78 26.06
N PHE A 188 21.18 10.76 25.49
CA PHE A 188 20.85 11.57 24.32
C PHE A 188 20.96 13.08 24.63
N ASN A 189 20.49 13.52 25.79
CA ASN A 189 20.56 14.91 26.21
C ASN A 189 22.02 15.38 26.33
N THR A 190 22.89 14.61 26.99
CA THR A 190 24.30 14.94 27.14
C THR A 190 25.05 14.99 25.81
N MET A 191 24.74 14.09 24.88
CA MET A 191 25.34 14.10 23.54
C MET A 191 24.82 15.24 22.65
N SER A 192 23.51 15.48 22.65
CA SER A 192 22.89 16.47 21.76
C SER A 192 23.13 17.93 22.21
N ARG A 193 23.32 18.17 23.51
CA ARG A 193 23.58 19.49 24.10
C ARG A 193 25.06 19.86 24.19
N HIS A 194 25.95 19.08 23.55
CA HIS A 194 27.37 19.37 23.58
C HIS A 194 27.66 20.78 23.07
N ASP A 195 28.26 21.62 23.91
CA ASP A 195 28.70 22.96 23.53
C ASP A 195 30.19 22.93 23.16
N ASP A 196 30.48 23.23 21.91
CA ASP A 196 31.84 23.28 21.39
C ASP A 196 32.59 24.56 21.80
N GLY A 197 31.92 25.49 22.49
CA GLY A 197 32.46 26.81 22.84
C GLY A 197 32.67 27.74 21.65
N ASN A 198 32.36 27.28 20.43
CA ASN A 198 32.43 28.07 19.21
C ASN A 198 31.30 29.12 19.20
N GLN A 199 31.66 30.38 19.39
CA GLN A 199 30.75 31.50 19.20
C GLN A 199 30.43 31.67 17.71
N ASN A 200 29.16 31.47 17.35
CA ASN A 200 28.64 31.78 16.02
C ASN A 200 27.38 32.66 16.16
N GLU A 201 26.80 33.10 15.05
CA GLU A 201 25.61 33.98 15.07
C GLU A 201 24.41 33.37 15.79
N MET A 202 24.35 32.03 15.91
CA MET A 202 23.31 31.34 16.68
C MET A 202 23.58 31.28 18.20
N THR A 203 24.80 31.61 18.63
CA THR A 203 25.17 31.62 20.05
C THR A 203 24.44 32.76 20.77
N GLY A 204 23.56 32.41 21.71
CA GLY A 204 22.70 33.36 22.43
C GLY A 204 21.29 33.53 21.84
N ILE A 205 21.04 33.00 20.64
CA ILE A 205 19.70 32.92 20.03
C ILE A 205 19.06 31.57 20.34
N CYS A 206 19.82 30.48 20.14
CA CYS A 206 19.35 29.12 20.29
C CYS A 206 20.08 28.39 21.42
N ALA A 207 19.40 27.48 22.11
CA ALA A 207 20.04 26.51 22.98
C ALA A 207 21.03 25.63 22.18
N PRO A 208 22.11 25.11 22.80
CA PRO A 208 23.12 24.28 22.12
C PRO A 208 22.53 23.12 21.32
N GLN A 209 21.48 22.48 21.83
CA GLN A 209 20.78 21.38 21.17
C GLN A 209 20.18 21.77 19.82
N ILE A 210 19.53 22.93 19.74
CA ILE A 210 18.90 23.44 18.51
C ILE A 210 19.97 23.87 17.52
N LYS A 211 21.02 24.55 18.00
CA LYS A 211 22.18 24.91 17.17
C LYS A 211 22.84 23.68 16.54
N ASN A 212 23.06 22.62 17.32
CA ASN A 212 23.64 21.38 16.83
C ASN A 212 22.70 20.67 15.85
N LEU A 213 21.40 20.64 16.13
CA LEU A 213 20.40 20.08 15.22
C LEU A 213 20.38 20.79 13.86
N ILE A 214 20.31 22.13 13.85
CA ILE A 214 20.35 22.93 12.63
C ILE A 214 21.66 22.65 11.88
N SER A 215 22.79 22.63 12.58
CA SER A 215 24.08 22.33 11.97
C SER A 215 24.15 20.93 11.36
N VAL A 216 23.53 19.91 11.98
CA VAL A 216 23.46 18.55 11.42
C VAL A 216 22.55 18.52 10.19
N ALA A 217 21.41 19.20 10.23
CA ALA A 217 20.48 19.23 9.11
C ALA A 217 21.10 19.91 7.88
N SER A 218 21.89 20.96 8.08
CA SER A 218 22.61 21.66 7.00
C SER A 218 23.65 20.80 6.28
N LEU A 219 24.16 19.72 6.90
CA LEU A 219 25.10 18.78 6.24
C LEU A 219 24.45 18.04 5.05
N GLN A 220 23.12 18.05 4.93
CA GLN A 220 22.44 17.49 3.75
C GLN A 220 22.45 18.44 2.55
N VAL A 221 22.75 19.72 2.78
CA VAL A 221 22.63 20.79 1.77
C VAL A 221 24.01 21.37 1.42
N HIS A 222 24.95 21.34 2.35
CA HIS A 222 26.28 21.93 2.20
C HIS A 222 27.37 20.91 2.52
N ASP A 223 28.33 20.79 1.61
CA ASP A 223 29.53 19.97 1.82
C ASP A 223 30.45 20.62 2.86
N GLY A 224 30.73 19.89 3.93
CA GLY A 224 31.66 20.32 4.97
C GLY A 224 31.80 19.30 6.10
N PRO A 225 32.92 19.30 6.84
CA PRO A 225 33.08 18.42 7.98
C PRO A 225 32.10 18.81 9.11
N PRO A 226 31.47 17.83 9.78
CA PRO A 226 30.58 18.12 10.91
C PRO A 226 31.37 18.75 12.06
N THR A 227 30.80 19.78 12.69
CA THR A 227 31.28 20.34 13.96
C THR A 227 31.31 19.26 15.04
N LEU A 228 32.07 19.46 16.12
CA LEU A 228 32.13 18.48 17.22
C LEU A 228 30.73 18.27 17.84
N GLY A 229 29.93 19.32 17.98
CA GLY A 229 28.56 19.30 18.46
C GLY A 229 27.64 18.54 17.50
N SER A 230 27.82 18.71 16.18
CA SER A 230 27.11 17.92 15.17
C SER A 230 27.50 16.43 15.23
N GLN A 231 28.79 16.12 15.40
CA GLN A 231 29.26 14.73 15.58
C GLN A 231 28.66 14.10 16.84
N LYS A 232 28.61 14.85 17.95
CA LYS A 232 28.01 14.40 19.20
C LYS A 232 26.50 14.24 19.09
N PHE A 233 25.81 15.13 18.39
CA PHE A 233 24.38 14.97 18.11
C PHE A 233 24.11 13.70 17.28
N LEU A 234 24.90 13.44 16.23
CA LEU A 234 24.81 12.20 15.44
C LEU A 234 25.14 10.95 16.29
N GLN A 235 26.06 11.05 17.24
CA GLN A 235 26.32 10.01 18.24
C GLN A 235 25.09 9.76 19.12
N GLY A 236 24.37 10.82 19.50
CA GLY A 236 23.07 10.72 20.18
C GLY A 236 22.00 10.01 19.35
N ILE A 237 21.90 10.29 18.06
CA ILE A 237 21.00 9.55 17.16
C ILE A 237 21.40 8.08 17.05
N ARG A 238 22.71 7.77 16.98
CA ARG A 238 23.20 6.40 17.03
C ARG A 238 22.82 5.70 18.34
N PHE A 239 22.85 6.40 19.47
CA PHE A 239 22.41 5.88 20.76
C PHE A 239 20.92 5.53 20.72
N LEU A 240 20.06 6.44 20.24
CA LEU A 240 18.62 6.16 20.09
C LEU A 240 18.35 4.95 19.20
N LYS A 241 19.06 4.82 18.06
CA LYS A 241 18.95 3.63 17.20
C LYS A 241 19.34 2.34 17.92
N THR A 242 20.42 2.38 18.70
CA THR A 242 20.92 1.21 19.45
C THR A 242 19.94 0.82 20.56
N TRP A 243 19.36 1.82 21.24
CA TRP A 243 18.32 1.61 22.24
C TRP A 243 17.08 0.97 21.63
N VAL A 244 16.52 1.54 20.55
CA VAL A 244 15.36 0.98 19.83
C VAL A 244 15.63 -0.46 19.40
N ALA A 245 16.78 -0.73 18.78
CA ALA A 245 17.19 -2.06 18.34
C ALA A 245 17.26 -3.06 19.50
N SER A 246 17.83 -2.65 20.63
CA SER A 246 17.96 -3.48 21.83
C SER A 246 16.59 -3.81 22.44
N ASP A 247 15.73 -2.79 22.60
CA ASP A 247 14.42 -2.98 23.22
C ASP A 247 13.45 -3.75 22.32
N ALA A 248 13.54 -3.57 20.99
CA ALA A 248 12.79 -4.38 20.03
C ALA A 248 13.20 -5.87 20.11
N ALA A 249 14.51 -6.14 20.10
CA ALA A 249 15.04 -7.51 20.19
C ALA A 249 14.74 -8.17 21.55
N ALA A 250 14.72 -7.40 22.63
CA ALA A 250 14.39 -7.86 23.97
C ALA A 250 12.87 -7.92 24.24
N ARG A 251 12.03 -7.57 23.26
CA ARG A 251 10.56 -7.54 23.36
C ARG A 251 10.04 -6.59 24.44
N ARG A 252 10.77 -5.50 24.71
CA ARG A 252 10.34 -4.39 25.58
C ARG A 252 9.46 -3.38 24.85
N LEU A 253 9.37 -3.45 23.52
CA LEU A 253 8.50 -2.62 22.69
C LEU A 253 7.50 -3.49 21.94
N ASN A 254 6.20 -3.23 22.11
CA ASN A 254 5.17 -3.91 21.31
C ASN A 254 4.70 -3.06 20.12
N SER A 255 4.88 -1.74 20.18
CA SER A 255 4.42 -0.80 19.17
C SER A 255 5.29 0.47 19.11
N VAL A 256 5.10 1.27 18.06
CA VAL A 256 5.74 2.60 17.90
C VAL A 256 5.15 3.68 18.82
N TYR A 257 4.29 3.31 19.77
CA TYR A 257 3.64 4.23 20.71
C TYR A 257 4.08 4.01 22.17
N GLU A 258 5.01 3.09 22.40
CA GLU A 258 5.47 2.66 23.73
C GLU A 258 6.96 2.98 23.95
N GLY A 259 7.41 2.93 25.20
CA GLY A 259 8.81 3.01 25.59
C GLY A 259 9.53 4.25 25.07
N VAL A 260 10.65 4.01 24.39
CA VAL A 260 11.49 5.05 23.78
C VAL A 260 10.71 5.96 22.83
N PHE A 261 9.67 5.45 22.15
CA PHE A 261 8.88 6.27 21.20
C PHE A 261 7.94 7.24 21.91
N GLN A 262 7.34 6.83 23.03
CA GLN A 262 6.54 7.75 23.85
C GLN A 262 7.42 8.89 24.38
N LYS A 263 8.61 8.57 24.88
CA LYS A 263 9.58 9.58 25.34
C LYS A 263 10.03 10.49 24.20
N LEU A 264 10.34 9.90 23.04
CA LEU A 264 10.74 10.64 21.83
C LEU A 264 9.64 11.61 21.38
N ASP A 265 8.38 11.21 21.39
CA ASP A 265 7.27 12.06 20.97
C ASP A 265 7.09 13.27 21.88
N ILE A 266 7.20 13.08 23.20
CA ILE A 266 7.13 14.18 24.17
C ILE A 266 8.28 15.17 23.95
N GLU A 267 9.50 14.65 23.89
CA GLU A 267 10.72 15.47 23.85
C GLU A 267 10.91 16.16 22.50
N TRP A 268 10.56 15.49 21.39
CA TRP A 268 10.66 16.08 20.06
C TRP A 268 9.52 17.04 19.76
N SER A 269 8.33 16.87 20.35
CA SER A 269 7.27 17.89 20.27
C SER A 269 7.74 19.24 20.79
N GLU A 270 8.53 19.23 21.87
CA GLU A 270 9.15 20.45 22.40
C GLU A 270 10.23 20.99 21.47
N LEU A 271 11.08 20.14 20.88
CA LEU A 271 12.05 20.57 19.88
C LEU A 271 11.40 21.21 18.64
N PHE A 272 10.33 20.61 18.12
CA PHE A 272 9.55 21.16 17.01
C PHE A 272 8.97 22.54 17.36
N ARG A 273 8.36 22.66 18.55
CA ARG A 273 7.83 23.94 19.04
C ARG A 273 8.91 25.03 19.13
N ILE A 274 10.12 24.67 19.56
CA ILE A 274 11.24 25.61 19.66
C ILE A 274 11.73 26.02 18.26
N LEU A 275 11.84 25.08 17.31
CA LEU A 275 12.19 25.36 15.92
C LEU A 275 11.19 26.34 15.27
N ASP A 276 9.89 26.08 15.42
CA ASP A 276 8.83 26.95 14.88
C ASP A 276 8.91 28.36 15.47
N SER A 277 9.14 28.48 16.78
CA SER A 277 9.31 29.78 17.43
C SER A 277 10.57 30.50 16.94
N THR A 278 11.65 29.76 16.68
CA THR A 278 12.94 30.29 16.22
C THR A 278 12.80 30.82 14.80
N ALA A 279 12.17 30.06 13.91
CA ALA A 279 11.86 30.44 12.53
C ALA A 279 10.98 31.71 12.48
N SER A 280 9.97 31.78 13.35
CA SER A 280 9.04 32.92 13.41
C SER A 280 9.70 34.20 13.95
N THR A 281 10.64 34.06 14.90
CA THR A 281 11.29 35.20 15.56
C THR A 281 12.49 35.72 14.76
N HIS A 282 13.19 34.83 14.06
CA HIS A 282 14.41 35.14 13.32
C HIS A 282 14.28 34.69 11.86
N ALA A 283 13.93 35.61 10.96
CA ALA A 283 13.71 35.32 9.55
C ALA A 283 14.90 34.63 8.85
N SER A 284 16.14 34.93 9.26
CA SER A 284 17.36 34.28 8.74
C SER A 284 17.48 32.79 9.12
N LEU A 285 16.74 32.34 10.13
CA LEU A 285 16.73 30.96 10.61
C LEU A 285 15.50 30.18 10.15
N SER A 286 14.60 30.77 9.34
CA SER A 286 13.39 30.08 8.85
C SER A 286 13.74 28.83 8.03
N GLU A 287 14.50 28.98 6.94
CA GLU A 287 14.88 27.86 6.07
C GLU A 287 15.76 26.80 6.77
N PRO A 288 16.76 27.17 7.60
CA PRO A 288 17.50 26.21 8.41
C PRO A 288 16.62 25.44 9.41
N SER A 289 15.63 26.10 10.02
CA SER A 289 14.71 25.45 10.97
C SER A 289 13.76 24.49 10.26
N ASP A 290 13.24 24.85 9.08
CA ASP A 290 12.43 23.95 8.25
C ASP A 290 13.23 22.72 7.82
N THR A 291 14.50 22.91 7.44
CA THR A 291 15.40 21.80 7.10
C THR A 291 15.63 20.87 8.31
N ALA A 292 15.84 21.44 9.49
CA ALA A 292 15.96 20.69 10.74
C ALA A 292 14.68 19.93 11.11
N TYR A 293 13.52 20.53 10.89
CA TYR A 293 12.22 19.91 11.09
C TYR A 293 12.08 18.66 10.20
N GLN A 294 12.30 18.80 8.89
CA GLN A 294 12.20 17.69 7.94
C GLN A 294 13.24 16.60 8.24
N TRP A 295 14.43 17.00 8.67
CA TRP A 295 15.46 16.06 9.09
C TRP A 295 15.01 15.22 10.29
N LEU A 296 14.45 15.83 11.34
CA LEU A 296 13.92 15.09 12.50
C LEU A 296 12.80 14.13 12.08
N VAL A 297 11.86 14.57 11.25
CA VAL A 297 10.79 13.68 10.73
C VAL A 297 11.39 12.45 10.04
N LYS A 298 12.43 12.63 9.21
CA LYS A 298 13.13 11.51 8.56
C LYS A 298 13.83 10.59 9.56
N ILE A 299 14.46 11.14 10.60
CA ILE A 299 15.08 10.32 11.65
C ILE A 299 14.01 9.54 12.43
N LYS A 300 12.83 10.12 12.69
CA LYS A 300 11.71 9.37 13.31
C LYS A 300 11.34 8.15 12.49
N SER A 301 11.15 8.32 11.17
CA SER A 301 10.87 7.19 10.26
C SER A 301 11.98 6.13 10.28
N THR A 302 13.24 6.57 10.39
CA THR A 302 14.40 5.66 10.49
C THR A 302 14.42 4.87 11.81
N LEU A 303 13.99 5.47 12.92
CA LEU A 303 13.87 4.79 14.21
C LEU A 303 12.72 3.77 14.18
N HIS A 304 11.58 4.11 13.58
CA HIS A 304 10.50 3.16 13.36
C HIS A 304 10.94 1.99 12.46
N GLU A 305 11.72 2.25 11.40
CA GLU A 305 12.31 1.19 10.57
C GLU A 305 13.23 0.28 11.39
N THR A 306 14.08 0.86 12.24
CA THR A 306 14.97 0.11 13.14
C THR A 306 14.18 -0.80 14.09
N PHE A 307 13.07 -0.31 14.64
CA PHE A 307 12.15 -1.12 15.44
C PHE A 307 11.61 -2.30 14.63
N CYS A 308 11.07 -2.06 13.43
CA CYS A 308 10.51 -3.12 12.60
C CYS A 308 11.55 -4.18 12.20
N ILE A 309 12.79 -3.79 11.91
CA ILE A 309 13.86 -4.73 11.55
C ILE A 309 14.20 -5.67 12.72
N HIS A 310 14.23 -5.14 13.94
CA HIS A 310 14.66 -5.86 15.14
C HIS A 310 13.53 -6.55 15.91
N MET A 311 12.27 -6.35 15.50
CA MET A 311 11.11 -6.96 16.15
C MET A 311 11.06 -8.47 15.90
N ASP A 312 10.93 -9.25 16.97
CA ASP A 312 10.78 -10.70 16.88
C ASP A 312 9.33 -11.10 16.61
N LEU A 313 9.04 -11.46 15.36
CA LEU A 313 7.71 -11.86 14.92
C LEU A 313 7.30 -13.28 15.31
N LEU A 314 8.23 -14.14 15.78
CA LEU A 314 7.90 -15.55 16.09
C LEU A 314 7.02 -15.69 17.33
N ALA A 315 7.08 -14.71 18.23
CA ALA A 315 6.25 -14.66 19.44
C ALA A 315 5.14 -13.61 19.37
N ALA A 316 5.02 -12.89 18.25
CA ALA A 316 4.01 -11.86 18.04
C ALA A 316 2.66 -12.50 17.69
N ASN A 317 1.56 -11.88 18.12
CA ASN A 317 0.21 -12.26 17.69
C ASN A 317 -0.15 -11.64 16.33
N ASP A 318 -1.19 -12.15 15.67
CA ASP A 318 -1.60 -11.69 14.34
C ASP A 318 -1.81 -10.17 14.23
N VAL A 319 -2.32 -9.52 15.28
CA VAL A 319 -2.53 -8.06 15.29
C VAL A 319 -1.19 -7.31 15.30
N GLN A 320 -0.22 -7.78 16.08
CA GLN A 320 1.12 -7.21 16.12
C GLN A 320 1.84 -7.38 14.78
N ILE A 321 1.70 -8.55 14.14
CA ILE A 321 2.35 -8.81 12.85
C ILE A 321 1.71 -7.94 11.75
N GLU A 322 0.40 -7.75 11.77
CA GLU A 322 -0.32 -6.81 10.87
C GLU A 322 0.16 -5.36 11.06
N GLN A 323 0.26 -4.90 12.31
CA GLN A 323 0.75 -3.55 12.63
C GLN A 323 2.21 -3.37 12.22
N TRP A 324 3.06 -4.38 12.46
CA TRP A 324 4.45 -4.40 12.04
C TRP A 324 4.58 -4.23 10.51
N ALA A 325 3.84 -5.02 9.73
CA ALA A 325 3.92 -4.97 8.27
C ALA A 325 3.44 -3.61 7.74
N SER A 326 2.36 -3.07 8.31
CA SER A 326 1.87 -1.72 7.99
C SER A 326 2.90 -0.65 8.32
N GLN A 327 3.52 -0.69 9.50
CA GLN A 327 4.49 0.30 9.94
C GLN A 327 5.76 0.25 9.10
N LEU A 328 6.29 -0.95 8.83
CA LEU A 328 7.44 -1.15 7.95
C LEU A 328 7.16 -0.61 6.55
N ASN A 329 5.96 -0.84 6.03
CA ASN A 329 5.56 -0.33 4.74
C ASN A 329 5.48 1.22 4.70
N THR A 330 4.94 1.84 5.75
CA THR A 330 4.93 3.30 5.88
C THR A 330 6.35 3.86 5.94
N CYS A 331 7.26 3.21 6.67
CA CYS A 331 8.68 3.58 6.71
C CYS A 331 9.31 3.50 5.33
N PHE A 332 9.13 2.38 4.63
CA PHE A 332 9.62 2.18 3.27
C PHE A 332 9.15 3.29 2.33
N GLN A 333 7.85 3.59 2.29
CA GLN A 333 7.31 4.68 1.47
C GLN A 333 7.93 6.03 1.88
N SER A 334 7.96 6.35 3.18
CA SER A 334 8.52 7.61 3.69
C SER A 334 10.00 7.80 3.35
N LEU A 335 10.79 6.73 3.29
CA LEU A 335 12.25 6.80 3.14
C LEU A 335 12.69 6.60 1.69
N SER A 336 11.92 5.86 0.89
CA SER A 336 12.12 5.73 -0.56
C SER A 336 11.72 7.00 -1.34
N PHE A 337 10.77 7.78 -0.84
CA PHE A 337 10.27 8.98 -1.52
C PHE A 337 10.88 10.27 -0.92
N ARG A 338 11.85 10.89 -1.62
CA ARG A 338 12.34 12.24 -1.26
C ARG A 338 11.32 13.31 -1.64
N TYR A 339 10.48 13.77 -0.72
CA TYR A 339 9.79 15.05 -0.90
C TYR A 339 10.82 16.19 -0.69
N PRO A 340 11.05 17.11 -1.66
CA PRO A 340 10.22 17.56 -2.78
C PRO A 340 10.68 17.11 -4.20
N ASP A 341 11.62 16.19 -4.33
CA ASP A 341 12.24 15.80 -5.61
C ASP A 341 11.35 14.88 -6.48
N ILE A 342 10.26 14.34 -5.91
CA ILE A 342 9.26 13.50 -6.60
C ILE A 342 8.63 14.16 -7.83
N LEU A 343 8.62 15.49 -7.93
CA LEU A 343 8.10 16.19 -9.11
C LEU A 343 9.19 16.53 -10.14
N LYS A 344 10.47 16.34 -9.80
CA LYS A 344 11.62 16.71 -10.64
C LYS A 344 12.37 15.50 -11.20
N GLU A 345 12.38 14.37 -10.50
CA GLU A 345 13.09 13.15 -10.93
C GLU A 345 12.29 12.32 -11.95
N PRO A 346 12.94 11.82 -13.02
CA PRO A 346 12.32 10.90 -13.96
C PRO A 346 11.88 9.59 -13.25
N PRO A 347 10.81 8.92 -13.74
CA PRO A 347 10.27 7.70 -13.12
C PRO A 347 11.30 6.58 -12.90
N GLU A 348 12.30 6.48 -13.77
CA GLU A 348 13.33 5.43 -13.74
C GLU A 348 14.29 5.59 -12.54
N GLU A 349 14.72 6.81 -12.23
CA GLU A 349 15.60 7.10 -11.07
C GLU A 349 14.87 6.87 -9.74
N ARG A 350 13.57 7.13 -9.71
CA ARG A 350 12.71 6.83 -8.56
C ARG A 350 12.59 5.34 -8.30
N ASP A 351 12.28 4.57 -9.34
CA ASP A 351 12.14 3.11 -9.24
C ASP A 351 13.49 2.47 -8.85
N ALA A 352 14.61 3.02 -9.31
CA ALA A 352 15.95 2.59 -8.88
C ALA A 352 16.20 2.85 -7.38
N THR A 353 15.92 4.07 -6.91
CA THR A 353 16.06 4.45 -5.49
C THR A 353 15.17 3.61 -4.57
N GLU A 354 13.93 3.38 -4.99
CA GLU A 354 12.97 2.51 -4.30
C GLU A 354 13.51 1.07 -4.18
N ASN A 355 14.07 0.52 -5.27
CA ASN A 355 14.64 -0.82 -5.29
C ASN A 355 15.92 -0.94 -4.44
N GLU A 356 16.80 0.06 -4.46
CA GLU A 356 18.00 0.08 -3.60
C GLU A 356 17.63 0.07 -2.12
N HIS A 357 16.64 0.88 -1.73
CA HIS A 357 16.16 0.90 -0.35
C HIS A 357 15.46 -0.42 0.04
N LEU A 358 14.65 -0.98 -0.87
CA LEU A 358 14.02 -2.29 -0.66
C LEU A 358 15.06 -3.38 -0.40
N LYS A 359 16.16 -3.40 -1.19
CA LYS A 359 17.27 -4.36 -1.01
C LYS A 359 17.95 -4.18 0.35
N LEU A 360 18.18 -2.95 0.78
CA LEU A 360 18.79 -2.66 2.08
C LEU A 360 17.93 -3.17 3.24
N ILE A 361 16.62 -2.92 3.21
CA ILE A 361 15.68 -3.43 4.24
C ILE A 361 15.65 -4.94 4.19
N CYS A 362 15.41 -5.54 3.01
CA CYS A 362 15.29 -6.99 2.89
C CYS A 362 16.56 -7.73 3.33
N SER A 363 17.76 -7.15 3.14
CA SER A 363 19.02 -7.75 3.61
C SER A 363 19.12 -7.88 5.15
N GLN A 364 18.30 -7.13 5.89
CA GLN A 364 18.27 -7.14 7.35
C GLN A 364 17.09 -7.93 7.92
N LEU A 365 16.14 -8.34 7.07
CA LEU A 365 14.98 -9.12 7.46
C LEU A 365 15.23 -10.62 7.28
N THR A 366 14.55 -11.41 8.09
CA THR A 366 14.45 -12.86 7.90
C THR A 366 13.52 -13.20 6.73
N ASN A 367 13.68 -14.38 6.14
CA ASN A 367 12.76 -14.86 5.08
C ASN A 367 11.29 -14.86 5.54
N TYR A 368 11.04 -15.20 6.81
CA TYR A 368 9.71 -15.19 7.39
C TYR A 368 9.09 -13.78 7.39
N GLN A 369 9.86 -12.76 7.82
CA GLN A 369 9.43 -11.36 7.77
C GLN A 369 9.12 -10.92 6.33
N ILE A 370 10.00 -11.25 5.38
CA ILE A 370 9.82 -10.86 3.97
C ILE A 370 8.55 -11.49 3.39
N GLU A 371 8.35 -12.80 3.57
CA GLU A 371 7.15 -13.48 3.08
C GLU A 371 5.87 -12.89 3.69
N TYR A 372 5.88 -12.58 4.98
CA TYR A 372 4.73 -11.96 5.62
C TYR A 372 4.45 -10.56 5.07
N TRP A 373 5.49 -9.73 4.87
CA TRP A 373 5.31 -8.39 4.31
C TRP A 373 4.79 -8.43 2.87
N ILE A 374 5.21 -9.41 2.07
CA ILE A 374 4.67 -9.70 0.74
C ILE A 374 3.18 -10.04 0.83
N GLN A 375 2.82 -11.00 1.71
CA GLN A 375 1.43 -11.43 1.90
C GLN A 375 0.54 -10.29 2.38
N TRP A 376 1.02 -9.49 3.33
CA TRP A 376 0.34 -8.29 3.81
C TRP A 376 0.07 -7.30 2.66
N SER A 377 1.09 -7.01 1.85
CA SER A 377 0.97 -6.09 0.70
C SER A 377 -0.13 -6.57 -0.26
N ILE A 378 -0.18 -7.88 -0.54
CA ILE A 378 -1.20 -8.50 -1.38
C ILE A 378 -2.60 -8.33 -0.78
N ARG A 379 -2.77 -8.65 0.51
CA ARG A 379 -4.07 -8.56 1.19
C ARG A 379 -4.64 -7.15 1.14
N ARG A 380 -3.81 -6.13 1.41
CA ARG A 380 -4.23 -4.73 1.37
C ARG A 380 -4.64 -4.29 -0.03
N ASP A 381 -3.91 -4.72 -1.06
CA ASP A 381 -4.29 -4.43 -2.44
C ASP A 381 -5.60 -5.12 -2.84
N ILE A 382 -5.81 -6.38 -2.42
CA ILE A 382 -7.07 -7.11 -2.65
C ILE A 382 -8.23 -6.40 -1.94
N GLU A 383 -8.08 -6.06 -0.66
CA GLU A 383 -9.10 -5.34 0.11
C GLU A 383 -9.44 -3.98 -0.51
N SER A 384 -8.42 -3.24 -0.97
CA SER A 384 -8.61 -1.97 -1.66
C SER A 384 -9.39 -2.16 -2.97
N GLU A 385 -9.11 -3.21 -3.73
CA GLU A 385 -9.81 -3.48 -4.98
C GLU A 385 -11.27 -3.88 -4.74
N LEU A 386 -11.52 -4.78 -3.79
CA LEU A 386 -12.86 -5.25 -3.44
C LEU A 386 -13.73 -4.14 -2.83
N SER A 387 -13.15 -3.23 -2.04
CA SER A 387 -13.88 -2.09 -1.46
C SER A 387 -14.22 -1.00 -2.49
N ARG A 388 -13.50 -0.94 -3.61
CA ARG A 388 -13.75 0.02 -4.70
C ARG A 388 -14.72 -0.50 -5.74
N SER A 389 -14.86 -1.81 -5.87
CA SER A 389 -15.82 -2.39 -6.79
C SER A 389 -17.22 -2.25 -6.22
N ASP A 390 -18.02 -1.34 -6.76
CA ASP A 390 -19.48 -1.32 -6.54
C ASP A 390 -20.18 -2.58 -7.14
N GLY A 391 -19.45 -3.65 -7.48
CA GLY A 391 -19.96 -4.89 -8.08
C GLY A 391 -20.49 -4.76 -9.52
N LEU A 392 -20.56 -3.54 -10.07
CA LEU A 392 -21.33 -3.29 -11.31
C LEU A 392 -20.49 -3.40 -12.60
N LEU A 393 -19.19 -3.12 -12.55
CA LEU A 393 -18.28 -3.27 -13.69
C LEU A 393 -16.86 -3.66 -13.29
N PRO A 394 -16.17 -4.42 -14.17
CA PRO A 394 -14.74 -4.67 -14.07
C PRO A 394 -13.94 -3.40 -13.80
N SER A 395 -13.14 -3.39 -12.74
CA SER A 395 -12.12 -2.37 -12.56
C SER A 395 -11.17 -2.39 -13.77
N ARG A 396 -10.79 -1.20 -14.25
CA ARG A 396 -9.89 -1.10 -15.40
C ARG A 396 -8.44 -1.42 -15.04
N GLU A 397 -8.06 -1.26 -13.78
CA GLU A 397 -6.66 -1.32 -13.34
C GLU A 397 -6.56 -1.92 -11.94
N PHE A 398 -5.72 -2.94 -11.80
CA PHE A 398 -5.24 -3.39 -10.49
C PHE A 398 -4.06 -2.50 -10.11
N ARG A 399 -4.24 -1.62 -9.12
CA ARG A 399 -3.25 -0.59 -8.81
C ARG A 399 -2.01 -1.13 -8.10
N GLY A 400 -2.17 -2.19 -7.31
CA GLY A 400 -1.06 -2.84 -6.61
C GLY A 400 -0.22 -1.85 -5.82
N TYR A 401 -0.86 -0.92 -5.10
CA TYR A 401 -0.16 0.19 -4.44
C TYR A 401 0.90 -0.32 -3.48
N GLU A 402 0.57 -1.36 -2.73
CA GLU A 402 1.49 -1.97 -1.79
C GLU A 402 2.36 -3.03 -2.48
N SER A 403 1.83 -3.75 -3.46
CA SER A 403 2.55 -4.86 -4.09
C SER A 403 3.58 -4.44 -5.14
N ARG A 404 3.50 -3.22 -5.69
CA ARG A 404 4.34 -2.78 -6.82
C ARG A 404 5.83 -2.99 -6.58
N LYS A 405 6.30 -2.70 -5.37
CA LYS A 405 7.71 -2.84 -4.96
C LYS A 405 8.28 -4.23 -5.18
N TRP A 406 7.43 -5.26 -5.16
CA TRP A 406 7.85 -6.65 -5.34
C TRP A 406 8.10 -7.02 -6.80
N TRP A 407 7.45 -6.34 -7.75
CA TRP A 407 7.48 -6.75 -9.17
C TRP A 407 8.85 -6.58 -9.83
N ALA A 408 9.62 -5.59 -9.38
CA ALA A 408 10.95 -5.22 -9.87
C ALA A 408 12.10 -5.71 -8.96
N SER A 409 11.76 -6.48 -7.93
CA SER A 409 12.69 -6.97 -6.91
C SER A 409 13.18 -8.39 -7.22
N ASP A 410 13.86 -9.01 -6.27
CA ASP A 410 14.26 -10.43 -6.30
C ASP A 410 13.12 -11.37 -5.84
N TYR A 411 11.98 -10.83 -5.40
CA TYR A 411 10.81 -11.56 -4.89
C TYR A 411 9.57 -11.75 -5.81
N PRO A 412 9.60 -11.49 -7.15
CA PRO A 412 8.52 -11.79 -8.09
C PRO A 412 7.85 -13.15 -7.92
N ALA A 413 8.64 -14.22 -7.83
CA ALA A 413 8.14 -15.59 -7.77
C ALA A 413 7.36 -15.83 -6.48
N THR A 414 7.91 -15.41 -5.34
CA THR A 414 7.25 -15.49 -4.03
C THR A 414 5.95 -14.70 -4.03
N TRP A 415 5.95 -13.49 -4.58
CA TRP A 415 4.74 -12.68 -4.70
C TRP A 415 3.65 -13.36 -5.54
N LYS A 416 3.99 -13.95 -6.69
CA LYS A 416 3.01 -14.69 -7.53
C LYS A 416 2.39 -15.86 -6.77
N ILE A 417 3.20 -16.67 -6.09
CA ILE A 417 2.74 -17.81 -5.29
C ILE A 417 1.79 -17.35 -4.20
N LYS A 418 2.18 -16.34 -3.41
CA LYS A 418 1.36 -15.80 -2.31
C LYS A 418 0.06 -15.18 -2.82
N LEU A 419 0.08 -14.55 -3.98
CA LEU A 419 -1.12 -13.99 -4.58
C LEU A 419 -2.08 -15.08 -5.03
N GLU A 420 -1.58 -16.16 -5.64
CA GLU A 420 -2.42 -17.30 -6.00
C GLU A 420 -3.02 -17.99 -4.75
N GLU A 421 -2.25 -18.14 -3.66
CA GLU A 421 -2.74 -18.64 -2.38
C GLU A 421 -3.90 -17.76 -1.85
N GLU A 422 -3.70 -16.44 -1.81
CA GLU A 422 -4.73 -15.49 -1.36
C GLU A 422 -5.95 -15.50 -2.28
N LEU A 423 -5.77 -15.54 -3.61
CA LEU A 423 -6.87 -15.65 -4.57
C LEU A 423 -7.64 -16.96 -4.36
N ASN A 424 -6.96 -18.08 -4.15
CA ASN A 424 -7.60 -19.39 -3.97
C ASN A 424 -8.47 -19.48 -2.71
N SER A 425 -8.17 -18.66 -1.69
CA SER A 425 -8.99 -18.55 -0.48
C SER A 425 -10.31 -17.78 -0.67
N ARG A 426 -10.50 -17.10 -1.81
CA ARG A 426 -11.67 -16.26 -2.10
C ARG A 426 -12.71 -16.98 -2.95
N ASP A 427 -13.95 -16.49 -2.90
CA ASP A 427 -14.99 -16.91 -3.82
C ASP A 427 -14.73 -16.43 -5.26
N ILE A 428 -15.48 -17.00 -6.21
CA ILE A 428 -15.29 -16.74 -7.65
C ILE A 428 -15.59 -15.28 -8.02
N GLU A 429 -16.53 -14.64 -7.33
CA GLU A 429 -16.90 -13.24 -7.59
C GLU A 429 -15.78 -12.27 -7.21
N ALA A 430 -15.18 -12.49 -6.03
CA ALA A 430 -14.00 -11.76 -5.57
C ALA A 430 -12.80 -12.01 -6.49
N LYS A 431 -12.53 -13.28 -6.87
CA LYS A 431 -11.45 -13.60 -7.82
C LYS A 431 -11.65 -12.86 -9.15
N LEU A 432 -12.86 -12.88 -9.69
CA LEU A 432 -13.18 -12.18 -10.93
C LEU A 432 -12.99 -10.67 -10.81
N THR A 433 -13.42 -10.09 -9.68
CA THR A 433 -13.28 -8.66 -9.41
C THR A 433 -11.81 -8.23 -9.41
N ILE A 434 -10.95 -8.98 -8.71
CA ILE A 434 -9.51 -8.71 -8.63
C ILE A 434 -8.86 -8.91 -10.01
N LEU A 435 -9.09 -10.07 -10.64
CA LEU A 435 -8.47 -10.43 -11.91
C LEU A 435 -8.99 -9.63 -13.09
N SER A 436 -10.10 -8.91 -12.95
CA SER A 436 -10.63 -8.00 -13.97
C SER A 436 -9.72 -6.80 -14.22
N GLY A 437 -9.06 -6.29 -13.18
CA GLY A 437 -8.10 -5.19 -13.28
C GLY A 437 -6.87 -5.57 -14.10
N ALA A 438 -6.40 -4.69 -14.98
CA ALA A 438 -5.12 -4.88 -15.67
C ALA A 438 -3.95 -4.44 -14.78
N LEU A 439 -2.85 -5.21 -14.75
CA LEU A 439 -1.59 -4.79 -14.14
C LEU A 439 -0.98 -3.61 -14.93
N ARG A 440 -0.48 -2.59 -14.24
CA ARG A 440 0.18 -1.42 -14.85
C ARG A 440 1.53 -1.12 -14.22
N ARG A 441 2.37 -0.34 -14.91
CA ARG A 441 3.70 0.13 -14.44
C ARG A 441 4.63 -1.02 -14.02
N LEU A 442 4.74 -2.01 -14.91
CA LEU A 442 5.67 -3.13 -14.77
C LEU A 442 7.11 -2.67 -15.10
N PRO A 443 8.14 -3.24 -14.45
CA PRO A 443 9.49 -2.66 -14.41
C PRO A 443 10.19 -2.55 -15.77
N HIS A 444 10.03 -3.54 -16.65
CA HIS A 444 10.59 -3.53 -17.99
C HIS A 444 9.76 -4.40 -18.93
N GLU A 445 9.91 -4.23 -20.25
CA GLU A 445 9.05 -4.90 -21.25
C GLU A 445 9.05 -6.43 -21.17
N ALA A 446 10.20 -7.05 -20.88
CA ALA A 446 10.27 -8.51 -20.75
C ALA A 446 9.46 -9.04 -19.55
N ALA A 447 9.63 -8.44 -18.37
CA ALA A 447 8.82 -8.76 -17.20
C ALA A 447 7.35 -8.41 -17.46
N ALA A 448 7.07 -7.28 -18.10
CA ALA A 448 5.71 -6.89 -18.45
C ALA A 448 4.99 -7.97 -19.27
N ARG A 449 5.67 -8.54 -20.28
CA ARG A 449 5.13 -9.65 -21.08
C ARG A 449 4.86 -10.90 -20.23
N GLU A 450 5.78 -11.28 -19.37
CA GLU A 450 5.64 -12.46 -18.51
C GLU A 450 4.49 -12.29 -17.50
N TYR A 451 4.46 -11.17 -16.78
CA TYR A 451 3.43 -10.89 -15.78
C TYR A 451 2.04 -10.75 -16.40
N LEU A 452 1.93 -10.06 -17.55
CA LEU A 452 0.66 -9.96 -18.25
C LEU A 452 0.20 -11.32 -18.77
N ALA A 453 1.10 -12.15 -19.29
CA ALA A 453 0.76 -13.50 -19.74
C ALA A 453 0.25 -14.37 -18.58
N TRP A 454 0.94 -14.35 -17.44
CA TRP A 454 0.53 -15.05 -16.23
C TRP A 454 -0.82 -14.55 -15.69
N TRP A 455 -0.97 -13.24 -15.51
CA TRP A 455 -2.20 -12.61 -15.00
C TRP A 455 -3.42 -12.85 -15.91
N ASN A 456 -3.20 -12.80 -17.23
CA ASN A 456 -4.21 -13.16 -18.21
C ASN A 456 -4.51 -14.67 -18.22
N GLY A 457 -3.52 -15.51 -17.93
CA GLY A 457 -3.69 -16.95 -17.72
C GLY A 457 -4.63 -17.26 -16.55
N LEU A 458 -4.48 -16.57 -15.42
CA LEU A 458 -5.38 -16.69 -14.27
C LEU A 458 -6.82 -16.30 -14.63
N LEU A 459 -7.01 -15.14 -15.31
CA LEU A 459 -8.33 -14.72 -15.78
C LEU A 459 -8.92 -15.74 -16.77
N ALA A 460 -8.12 -16.25 -17.71
CA ALA A 460 -8.55 -17.24 -18.67
C ALA A 460 -8.95 -18.57 -18.01
N GLY A 461 -8.22 -19.01 -16.98
CA GLY A 461 -8.52 -20.23 -16.23
C GLY A 461 -9.82 -20.13 -15.42
N LEU A 462 -10.15 -18.95 -14.91
CA LEU A 462 -11.28 -18.75 -13.99
C LEU A 462 -12.64 -19.21 -14.57
N ILE A 463 -12.89 -18.97 -15.86
CA ILE A 463 -14.17 -19.35 -16.52
C ILE A 463 -14.36 -20.87 -16.65
N HIS A 464 -13.29 -21.64 -16.47
CA HIS A 464 -13.28 -23.11 -16.54
C HIS A 464 -13.46 -23.76 -15.16
N ASP A 465 -13.54 -22.98 -14.10
CA ASP A 465 -13.89 -23.47 -12.78
C ASP A 465 -15.30 -24.12 -12.83
N PRO A 466 -15.47 -25.37 -12.35
CA PRO A 466 -16.76 -26.06 -12.40
C PRO A 466 -17.86 -25.34 -11.60
N GLU A 467 -17.49 -24.53 -10.61
CA GLU A 467 -18.41 -23.75 -9.78
C GLU A 467 -18.66 -22.34 -10.35
N PHE A 468 -18.08 -21.99 -11.52
CA PHE A 468 -18.23 -20.66 -12.11
C PHE A 468 -19.71 -20.35 -12.45
N PRO A 469 -20.32 -19.35 -11.80
CA PRO A 469 -21.75 -19.10 -11.95
C PRO A 469 -22.07 -18.47 -13.32
N PRO A 470 -23.15 -18.91 -14.01
CA PRO A 470 -23.54 -18.35 -15.30
C PRO A 470 -23.80 -16.84 -15.30
N SER A 471 -24.24 -16.28 -14.16
CA SER A 471 -24.51 -14.85 -13.98
C SER A 471 -23.26 -13.97 -14.10
N LEU A 472 -22.06 -14.51 -13.84
CA LEU A 472 -20.80 -13.77 -13.92
C LEU A 472 -20.13 -13.85 -15.31
N ILE A 473 -20.63 -14.69 -16.22
CA ILE A 473 -20.08 -14.82 -17.58
C ILE A 473 -20.05 -13.48 -18.33
N PRO A 474 -21.08 -12.60 -18.25
CA PRO A 474 -21.02 -11.27 -18.85
C PRO A 474 -19.87 -10.41 -18.33
N GLN A 475 -19.66 -10.37 -17.02
CA GLN A 475 -18.59 -9.58 -16.41
C GLN A 475 -17.21 -10.11 -16.83
N TRP A 476 -17.02 -11.43 -16.77
CA TRP A 476 -15.80 -12.08 -17.26
C TRP A 476 -15.53 -11.78 -18.74
N ALA A 477 -16.54 -11.90 -19.60
CA ALA A 477 -16.39 -11.66 -21.03
C ALA A 477 -15.99 -10.20 -21.34
N ILE A 478 -16.49 -9.23 -20.55
CA ILE A 478 -16.09 -7.82 -20.68
C ILE A 478 -14.62 -7.64 -20.30
N ALA A 479 -14.20 -8.17 -19.14
CA ALA A 479 -12.80 -8.07 -18.69
C ALA A 479 -11.83 -8.79 -19.65
N ALA A 480 -12.23 -9.95 -20.16
CA ALA A 480 -11.43 -10.77 -21.06
C ALA A 480 -11.31 -10.16 -22.47
N ALA A 481 -12.31 -9.46 -22.97
CA ALA A 481 -12.36 -8.98 -24.36
C ALA A 481 -11.22 -8.04 -24.75
N ASP A 482 -10.66 -7.31 -23.79
CA ASP A 482 -9.55 -6.39 -24.02
C ASP A 482 -8.16 -7.01 -23.80
N ARG A 483 -8.11 -8.23 -23.28
CA ARG A 483 -6.88 -8.82 -22.72
C ARG A 483 -6.54 -10.19 -23.28
N LEU A 484 -7.55 -10.98 -23.65
CA LEU A 484 -7.39 -12.34 -24.14
C LEU A 484 -7.61 -12.43 -25.64
N ASP A 485 -7.27 -13.59 -26.20
CA ASP A 485 -7.45 -13.84 -27.62
C ASP A 485 -8.93 -13.74 -28.05
N LYS A 486 -9.17 -13.12 -29.21
CA LYS A 486 -10.52 -12.83 -29.71
C LYS A 486 -11.29 -14.09 -30.04
N GLU A 487 -10.63 -15.14 -30.52
CA GLU A 487 -11.28 -16.42 -30.84
C GLU A 487 -11.71 -17.14 -29.57
N LEU A 488 -10.91 -17.06 -28.51
CA LEU A 488 -11.25 -17.59 -27.19
C LEU A 488 -12.47 -16.89 -26.57
N VAL A 489 -12.52 -15.56 -26.63
CA VAL A 489 -13.54 -14.77 -25.91
C VAL A 489 -14.87 -14.65 -26.67
N THR A 490 -14.85 -14.68 -28.01
CA THR A 490 -16.05 -14.48 -28.84
C THR A 490 -17.23 -15.41 -28.48
N PRO A 491 -17.06 -16.72 -28.24
CA PRO A 491 -18.15 -17.61 -27.82
C PRO A 491 -18.79 -17.18 -26.49
N TYR A 492 -17.99 -16.66 -25.55
CA TYR A 492 -18.48 -16.19 -24.26
C TYR A 492 -19.22 -14.85 -24.40
N ILE A 493 -18.76 -13.94 -25.26
CA ILE A 493 -19.53 -12.73 -25.58
C ILE A 493 -20.91 -13.10 -26.15
N ASP A 494 -20.95 -14.06 -27.07
CA ASP A 494 -22.21 -14.56 -27.66
C ASP A 494 -23.15 -15.15 -26.59
N LYS A 495 -22.60 -15.97 -25.69
CA LYS A 495 -23.32 -16.55 -24.55
C LYS A 495 -23.84 -15.46 -23.61
N SER A 496 -23.01 -14.48 -23.26
CA SER A 496 -23.36 -13.36 -22.37
C SER A 496 -24.49 -12.50 -22.93
N LEU A 497 -24.46 -12.16 -24.22
CA LEU A 497 -25.57 -11.45 -24.88
C LEU A 497 -26.86 -12.27 -24.85
N GLY A 498 -26.76 -13.59 -24.97
CA GLY A 498 -27.90 -14.51 -24.84
C GLY A 498 -28.50 -14.53 -23.42
N LEU A 499 -27.66 -14.58 -22.39
CA LEU A 499 -28.04 -14.54 -20.98
C LEU A 499 -28.71 -13.21 -20.63
N LEU A 500 -28.04 -12.09 -20.93
CA LEU A 500 -28.54 -10.74 -20.65
C LEU A 500 -29.87 -10.46 -21.37
N ARG A 501 -30.06 -10.99 -22.58
CA ARG A 501 -31.35 -10.91 -23.28
C ARG A 501 -32.47 -11.58 -22.48
N GLY A 502 -32.20 -12.72 -21.86
CA GLY A 502 -33.17 -13.42 -20.99
C GLY A 502 -33.53 -12.59 -19.76
N GLU A 503 -32.52 -11.99 -19.12
CA GLU A 503 -32.71 -11.12 -17.94
C GLU A 503 -33.51 -9.85 -18.26
N LEU A 504 -33.30 -9.25 -19.43
CA LEU A 504 -34.08 -8.07 -19.85
C LEU A 504 -35.59 -8.36 -19.95
N SER A 505 -35.97 -9.61 -20.26
CA SER A 505 -37.38 -10.01 -20.34
C SER A 505 -38.04 -10.18 -18.97
N ASN A 506 -37.26 -10.31 -17.89
CA ASN A 506 -37.73 -10.64 -16.53
C ASN A 506 -37.59 -9.50 -15.50
N GLY A 507 -37.19 -8.30 -15.93
CA GLY A 507 -36.97 -7.15 -15.03
C GLY A 507 -35.50 -6.73 -15.05
N ALA A 508 -35.13 -5.98 -16.09
CA ALA A 508 -33.76 -5.52 -16.33
C ALA A 508 -33.22 -4.65 -15.18
N GLN A 509 -32.07 -5.01 -14.64
CA GLN A 509 -31.28 -4.11 -13.79
C GLN A 509 -30.52 -3.09 -14.65
N PRO A 510 -30.33 -1.84 -14.19
CA PRO A 510 -29.64 -0.80 -14.96
C PRO A 510 -28.25 -1.21 -15.48
N TYR A 511 -27.50 -1.99 -14.70
CA TYR A 511 -26.16 -2.44 -15.10
C TYR A 511 -26.15 -3.44 -16.26
N HIS A 512 -27.22 -4.21 -16.47
CA HIS A 512 -27.34 -5.10 -17.63
C HIS A 512 -27.28 -4.33 -18.94
N ASN A 513 -27.87 -3.13 -19.00
CA ASN A 513 -27.81 -2.30 -20.20
C ASN A 513 -26.38 -1.82 -20.51
N LYS A 514 -25.59 -1.51 -19.47
CA LYS A 514 -24.19 -1.11 -19.63
C LYS A 514 -23.31 -2.28 -20.06
N GLN A 515 -23.54 -3.47 -19.52
CA GLN A 515 -22.86 -4.69 -19.95
C GLN A 515 -23.20 -5.03 -21.42
N LEU A 516 -24.46 -4.90 -21.82
CA LEU A 516 -24.87 -5.08 -23.22
C LEU A 516 -24.17 -4.09 -24.15
N GLU A 517 -24.06 -2.82 -23.75
CA GLU A 517 -23.36 -1.80 -24.53
C GLU A 517 -21.90 -2.19 -24.78
N GLU A 518 -21.16 -2.51 -23.72
CA GLU A 518 -19.76 -2.94 -23.80
C GLU A 518 -19.62 -4.19 -24.68
N LEU A 519 -20.39 -5.25 -24.41
CA LEU A 519 -20.31 -6.52 -25.15
C LEU A 519 -20.66 -6.35 -26.64
N LEU A 520 -21.69 -5.57 -26.97
CA LEU A 520 -22.07 -5.29 -28.36
C LEU A 520 -21.00 -4.46 -29.07
N ASN A 521 -20.39 -3.50 -28.37
CA ASN A 521 -19.29 -2.71 -28.91
C ASN A 521 -18.07 -3.58 -29.20
N LYS A 522 -17.66 -4.47 -28.29
CA LYS A 522 -16.58 -5.43 -28.55
C LYS A 522 -16.91 -6.39 -29.69
N LEU A 523 -18.11 -6.99 -29.68
CA LEU A 523 -18.52 -7.91 -30.73
C LEU A 523 -18.63 -7.24 -32.11
N SER A 524 -18.99 -5.95 -32.15
CA SER A 524 -19.02 -5.19 -33.41
C SER A 524 -17.65 -5.12 -34.09
N PHE A 525 -16.57 -5.15 -33.30
CA PHE A 525 -15.20 -5.18 -33.80
C PHE A 525 -14.77 -6.60 -34.20
N PHE A 526 -15.15 -7.62 -33.42
CA PHE A 526 -14.71 -9.01 -33.67
C PHE A 526 -15.52 -9.72 -34.75
N LYS A 527 -16.85 -9.58 -34.73
CA LYS A 527 -17.82 -10.25 -35.62
C LYS A 527 -19.03 -9.32 -35.86
N PRO A 528 -18.90 -8.27 -36.69
CA PRO A 528 -19.93 -7.24 -36.88
C PRO A 528 -21.32 -7.80 -37.28
N SER A 529 -21.37 -8.81 -38.13
CA SER A 529 -22.63 -9.44 -38.55
C SER A 529 -23.35 -10.15 -37.39
N LYS A 530 -22.60 -10.75 -36.45
CA LYS A 530 -23.18 -11.33 -35.22
C LYS A 530 -23.68 -10.24 -34.28
N ALA A 531 -22.93 -9.16 -34.13
CA ALA A 531 -23.35 -8.00 -33.32
C ALA A 531 -24.68 -7.42 -33.84
N LEU A 532 -24.82 -7.21 -35.16
CA LEU A 532 -26.06 -6.76 -35.77
C LEU A 532 -27.22 -7.72 -35.46
N ARG A 533 -27.01 -9.02 -35.60
CA ARG A 533 -28.03 -10.03 -35.27
C ARG A 533 -28.46 -9.95 -33.80
N HIS A 534 -27.53 -9.80 -32.87
CA HIS A 534 -27.86 -9.64 -31.45
C HIS A 534 -28.65 -8.36 -31.18
N ARG A 535 -28.25 -7.22 -31.79
CA ARG A 535 -28.99 -5.95 -31.70
C ARG A 535 -30.45 -6.10 -32.13
N LEU A 536 -30.68 -6.75 -33.27
CA LEU A 536 -32.04 -6.96 -33.80
C LEU A 536 -32.85 -7.94 -32.93
N MET A 537 -32.20 -8.97 -32.37
CA MET A 537 -32.85 -9.90 -31.45
C MET A 537 -33.20 -9.22 -30.12
N LEU A 538 -32.31 -8.40 -29.57
CA LEU A 538 -32.54 -7.59 -28.36
C LEU A 538 -33.68 -6.59 -28.59
N MET A 539 -33.70 -5.94 -29.76
CA MET A 539 -34.78 -5.04 -30.15
C MET A 539 -36.14 -5.76 -30.14
N ARG A 540 -36.18 -6.98 -30.71
CA ARG A 540 -37.38 -7.81 -30.77
C ARG A 540 -37.87 -8.28 -29.38
N SER A 541 -36.96 -8.55 -28.45
CA SER A 541 -37.29 -9.08 -27.11
C SER A 541 -37.46 -8.02 -26.03
N SER A 542 -37.19 -6.75 -26.34
CA SER A 542 -37.30 -5.64 -25.38
C SER A 542 -38.75 -5.34 -25.06
N ASN A 543 -39.07 -5.28 -23.75
CA ASN A 543 -40.36 -4.83 -23.23
C ASN A 543 -40.44 -3.29 -23.08
N ILE A 544 -39.33 -2.60 -23.35
CA ILE A 544 -39.25 -1.13 -23.32
C ILE A 544 -39.27 -0.61 -24.77
N PRO A 545 -40.14 0.37 -25.09
CA PRO A 545 -40.18 0.97 -26.42
C PRO A 545 -38.94 1.82 -26.68
N PHE A 546 -38.37 1.74 -27.89
CA PHE A 546 -37.25 2.60 -28.31
C PHE A 546 -37.70 3.92 -28.96
N SER A 547 -39.00 4.11 -29.18
CA SER A 547 -39.58 5.30 -29.79
C SER A 547 -40.88 5.73 -29.13
N ASP A 548 -41.21 7.02 -29.27
CA ASP A 548 -42.49 7.61 -28.89
C ASP A 548 -43.63 7.25 -29.87
N GLU A 549 -44.83 7.82 -29.66
CA GLU A 549 -46.03 7.63 -30.48
C GLU A 549 -45.88 8.14 -31.92
N SER A 550 -44.93 9.03 -32.18
CA SER A 550 -44.57 9.50 -33.52
C SER A 550 -43.46 8.63 -34.16
N ILE A 551 -43.10 7.51 -33.53
CA ILE A 551 -41.97 6.66 -33.93
C ILE A 551 -40.65 7.46 -34.00
N SER A 552 -40.58 8.55 -33.23
CA SER A 552 -39.33 9.28 -33.01
C SER A 552 -38.57 8.59 -31.87
N ARG A 553 -37.29 8.35 -32.08
CA ARG A 553 -36.46 7.60 -31.12
C ARG A 553 -36.22 8.41 -29.86
N PHE A 554 -36.21 7.73 -28.72
CA PHE A 554 -35.73 8.33 -27.48
C PHE A 554 -34.24 8.63 -27.59
N ASN A 555 -33.86 9.89 -27.38
CA ASN A 555 -32.47 10.35 -27.40
C ASN A 555 -31.97 10.47 -25.94
N PRO A 556 -30.77 9.95 -25.61
CA PRO A 556 -30.17 10.11 -24.28
C PRO A 556 -30.16 11.54 -23.74
N VAL A 557 -30.06 12.55 -24.62
CA VAL A 557 -30.04 13.97 -24.23
C VAL A 557 -31.40 14.45 -23.72
N ASN A 558 -32.49 13.86 -24.21
CA ASN A 558 -33.85 14.39 -24.03
C ASN A 558 -34.82 13.39 -23.39
N SER A 559 -34.38 12.18 -23.03
CA SER A 559 -35.25 11.14 -22.51
C SER A 559 -34.54 10.16 -21.60
N GLU A 560 -35.02 10.04 -20.36
CA GLU A 560 -34.63 9.00 -19.41
C GLU A 560 -35.00 7.57 -19.90
N LYS A 561 -35.85 7.47 -20.93
CA LYS A 561 -36.26 6.19 -21.54
C LYS A 561 -35.26 5.70 -22.61
N ALA A 562 -34.22 6.47 -22.91
CA ALA A 562 -33.21 6.08 -23.89
C ALA A 562 -32.35 4.92 -23.38
N ILE A 563 -32.11 3.94 -24.24
CA ILE A 563 -31.31 2.76 -23.92
C ILE A 563 -29.94 2.91 -24.59
N GLY A 564 -28.88 3.03 -23.79
CA GLY A 564 -27.52 3.38 -24.24
C GLY A 564 -26.96 2.44 -25.31
N TRP A 565 -27.26 1.14 -25.22
CA TRP A 565 -26.78 0.18 -26.21
C TRP A 565 -27.56 0.25 -27.54
N TYR A 566 -28.76 0.82 -27.63
CA TYR A 566 -29.53 0.87 -28.88
C TYR A 566 -29.07 2.04 -29.77
N TRP A 567 -28.56 1.72 -30.95
CA TRP A 567 -28.09 2.72 -31.93
C TRP A 567 -28.85 2.57 -33.26
N PRO A 568 -29.13 3.69 -33.95
CA PRO A 568 -29.72 3.69 -35.29
C PRO A 568 -29.01 2.74 -36.25
N LEU A 569 -29.73 2.00 -37.10
CA LEU A 569 -29.10 1.03 -38.00
C LEU A 569 -28.13 1.70 -38.98
N LYS A 570 -28.47 2.89 -39.47
CA LYS A 570 -27.57 3.72 -40.29
C LYS A 570 -26.28 4.07 -39.54
N GLU A 571 -26.39 4.41 -38.26
CA GLU A 571 -25.25 4.82 -37.43
C GLU A 571 -24.36 3.64 -37.09
N VAL A 572 -24.94 2.46 -36.85
CA VAL A 572 -24.19 1.21 -36.70
C VAL A 572 -23.45 0.86 -38.00
N ALA A 573 -24.08 1.04 -39.17
CA ALA A 573 -23.41 0.85 -40.46
C ALA A 573 -22.26 1.85 -40.68
N ARG A 574 -22.47 3.11 -40.29
CA ARG A 574 -21.43 4.16 -40.34
C ARG A 574 -20.25 3.83 -39.42
N ASP A 575 -20.53 3.42 -38.18
CA ASP A 575 -19.52 3.01 -37.21
C ASP A 575 -18.70 1.81 -37.71
N ARG A 576 -19.37 0.80 -38.32
CA ARG A 576 -18.69 -0.33 -38.96
C ARG A 576 -17.74 0.13 -40.08
N PHE A 577 -18.18 1.08 -40.92
CA PHE A 577 -17.33 1.64 -41.96
C PHE A 577 -16.12 2.36 -41.34
N SER A 578 -16.34 3.24 -40.36
CA SER A 578 -15.27 3.95 -39.65
C SER A 578 -14.23 3.00 -39.05
N LYS A 579 -14.67 1.91 -38.39
CA LYS A 579 -13.78 0.87 -37.82
C LYS A 579 -12.98 0.13 -38.90
N THR A 580 -13.60 -0.14 -40.05
CA THR A 580 -12.92 -0.77 -41.19
C THR A 580 -11.85 0.14 -41.78
N MET A 581 -12.14 1.44 -41.90
CA MET A 581 -11.21 2.45 -42.42
C MET A 581 -10.01 2.70 -41.48
N GLN A 582 -10.18 2.52 -40.17
CA GLN A 582 -9.08 2.60 -39.21
C GLN A 582 -8.04 1.48 -39.42
N LEU A 583 -8.48 0.30 -39.88
CA LEU A 583 -7.62 -0.86 -40.12
C LEU A 583 -7.03 -0.89 -41.55
N SER A 584 -7.63 -0.17 -42.49
CA SER A 584 -7.19 -0.13 -43.88
C SER A 584 -7.45 1.27 -44.43
N ARG A 585 -6.42 2.13 -44.44
CA ARG A 585 -6.55 3.49 -44.98
C ARG A 585 -6.61 3.42 -46.51
N PRO A 586 -7.72 3.85 -47.13
CA PRO A 586 -7.79 3.94 -48.59
C PRO A 586 -6.76 4.96 -49.09
N GLN A 587 -6.14 4.68 -50.23
CA GLN A 587 -5.10 5.50 -50.83
C GLN A 587 -5.67 6.66 -51.67
N SER A 588 -6.97 6.57 -52.03
CA SER A 588 -7.68 7.62 -52.78
C SER A 588 -9.11 7.86 -52.28
N ARG A 589 -9.70 8.97 -52.71
CA ARG A 589 -11.11 9.30 -52.42
C ARG A 589 -12.08 8.29 -53.06
N GLU A 590 -11.78 7.84 -54.27
CA GLU A 590 -12.61 6.88 -55.02
C GLU A 590 -12.63 5.51 -54.33
N GLU A 591 -11.49 5.05 -53.81
CA GLU A 591 -11.39 3.83 -52.99
C GLU A 591 -12.20 3.95 -51.69
N SER A 592 -12.19 5.12 -51.05
CA SER A 592 -13.00 5.38 -49.85
C SER A 592 -14.50 5.32 -50.15
N GLU A 593 -14.94 5.94 -51.23
CA GLU A 593 -16.35 5.93 -51.66
C GLU A 593 -16.81 4.50 -52.04
N GLN A 594 -15.97 3.72 -52.72
CA GLN A 594 -16.26 2.31 -53.02
C GLN A 594 -16.32 1.44 -51.77
N ALA A 595 -15.40 1.63 -50.82
CA ALA A 595 -15.40 0.90 -49.56
C ALA A 595 -16.62 1.27 -48.69
N GLU A 596 -17.04 2.53 -48.67
CA GLU A 596 -18.27 2.97 -48.00
C GLU A 596 -19.48 2.27 -48.63
N MET A 597 -19.57 2.28 -49.96
CA MET A 597 -20.64 1.61 -50.69
C MET A 597 -20.71 0.11 -50.37
N ALA A 598 -19.59 -0.60 -50.44
CA ALA A 598 -19.52 -2.03 -50.12
C ALA A 598 -19.91 -2.33 -48.67
N CYS A 599 -19.52 -1.46 -47.73
CA CYS A 599 -19.88 -1.61 -46.31
C CYS A 599 -21.40 -1.48 -46.09
N TYR A 600 -22.02 -0.44 -46.67
CA TYR A 600 -23.47 -0.24 -46.57
C TYR A 600 -24.27 -1.33 -47.29
N GLU A 601 -23.81 -1.78 -48.44
CA GLU A 601 -24.42 -2.90 -49.17
C GLU A 601 -24.35 -4.19 -48.34
N THR A 602 -23.18 -4.53 -47.81
CA THR A 602 -22.98 -5.72 -46.97
C THR A 602 -23.89 -5.66 -45.73
N PHE A 603 -23.97 -4.51 -45.07
CA PHE A 603 -24.84 -4.32 -43.91
C PHE A 603 -26.32 -4.51 -44.27
N ALA A 604 -26.77 -3.94 -45.39
CA ALA A 604 -28.13 -4.10 -45.87
C ALA A 604 -28.46 -5.55 -46.23
N LEU A 605 -27.52 -6.29 -46.85
CA LEU A 605 -27.66 -7.72 -47.15
C LEU A 605 -27.76 -8.58 -45.89
N GLU A 606 -26.97 -8.26 -44.85
CA GLU A 606 -27.05 -8.94 -43.55
C GLU A 606 -28.41 -8.69 -42.87
N LEU A 607 -28.94 -7.47 -42.95
CA LEU A 607 -30.28 -7.14 -42.45
C LEU A 607 -31.38 -7.89 -43.22
N VAL A 608 -31.24 -8.01 -44.55
CA VAL A 608 -32.13 -8.81 -45.41
C VAL A 608 -32.10 -10.27 -44.97
N GLU A 609 -30.93 -10.89 -44.86
CA GLU A 609 -30.81 -12.29 -44.43
C GLU A 609 -31.35 -12.49 -43.01
N PHE A 610 -31.19 -11.52 -42.09
CA PHE A 610 -31.84 -11.55 -40.79
C PHE A 610 -33.37 -11.60 -40.94
N CYS A 611 -33.98 -10.64 -41.63
CA CYS A 611 -35.43 -10.60 -41.84
C CYS A 611 -35.96 -11.88 -42.50
N LEU A 612 -35.27 -12.39 -43.52
CA LEU A 612 -35.62 -13.65 -44.19
C LEU A 612 -35.55 -14.84 -43.23
N SER A 613 -34.53 -14.90 -42.37
CA SER A 613 -34.38 -15.98 -41.40
C SER A 613 -35.55 -16.04 -40.42
N ARG A 614 -36.16 -14.89 -40.08
CA ARG A 614 -37.31 -14.80 -39.19
C ARG A 614 -38.62 -15.26 -39.84
N LEU A 615 -38.73 -15.12 -41.17
CA LEU A 615 -39.91 -15.53 -41.95
C LEU A 615 -39.91 -17.02 -42.34
N ARG A 616 -38.78 -17.72 -42.17
CA ARG A 616 -38.67 -19.15 -42.48
C ARG A 616 -39.26 -20.01 -41.37
N LEU A 617 -39.70 -21.21 -41.76
CA LEU A 617 -40.04 -22.27 -40.82
C LEU A 617 -38.83 -22.66 -39.97
N ARG A 618 -39.10 -23.11 -38.75
CA ARG A 618 -38.08 -23.65 -37.85
C ARG A 618 -37.46 -24.90 -38.44
N LYS A 619 -36.22 -25.21 -38.06
CA LYS A 619 -35.51 -26.38 -38.57
C LYS A 619 -36.31 -27.66 -38.24
N GLY A 620 -36.63 -28.44 -39.28
CA GLY A 620 -37.40 -29.68 -39.16
C GLY A 620 -38.90 -29.53 -39.40
N GLU A 621 -39.43 -28.30 -39.37
CA GLU A 621 -40.85 -28.05 -39.62
C GLU A 621 -41.17 -28.07 -41.12
N LYS A 622 -42.35 -28.59 -41.46
CA LYS A 622 -42.89 -28.61 -42.82
C LYS A 622 -44.36 -28.19 -42.80
N PRO A 623 -44.84 -27.51 -43.86
CA PRO A 623 -46.28 -27.27 -44.02
C PRO A 623 -47.02 -28.61 -44.11
N LYS A 624 -48.16 -28.73 -43.43
CA LYS A 624 -49.11 -29.84 -43.60
C LYS A 624 -50.25 -29.35 -44.48
N ASP A 625 -50.60 -30.11 -45.52
CA ASP A 625 -51.67 -29.77 -46.47
C ASP A 625 -51.57 -28.36 -47.06
N GLY A 626 -50.34 -27.90 -47.31
CA GLY A 626 -50.07 -26.58 -47.89
C GLY A 626 -50.31 -25.41 -46.94
N LYS A 627 -50.47 -25.64 -45.62
CA LYS A 627 -50.54 -24.57 -44.60
C LYS A 627 -49.56 -24.86 -43.46
N TYR A 628 -49.13 -23.82 -42.76
CA TYR A 628 -48.35 -23.96 -41.53
C TYR A 628 -48.99 -23.14 -40.40
N ASP A 629 -48.78 -23.56 -39.16
CA ASP A 629 -49.18 -22.82 -37.98
C ASP A 629 -48.13 -21.78 -37.56
N ALA A 630 -48.55 -20.72 -36.87
CA ALA A 630 -47.66 -19.68 -36.36
C ALA A 630 -46.54 -20.24 -35.46
N SER A 631 -46.77 -21.36 -34.76
CA SER A 631 -45.74 -22.04 -33.96
C SER A 631 -44.60 -22.64 -34.77
N GLN A 632 -44.85 -22.98 -36.04
CA GLN A 632 -43.87 -23.60 -36.96
C GLN A 632 -42.92 -22.56 -37.57
N VAL A 633 -43.26 -21.27 -37.54
CA VAL A 633 -42.40 -20.18 -38.03
C VAL A 633 -41.39 -19.77 -36.96
N THR A 634 -40.24 -19.27 -37.41
CA THR A 634 -39.23 -18.70 -36.53
C THR A 634 -39.77 -17.49 -35.76
N GLU A 635 -40.38 -16.52 -36.45
CA GLU A 635 -41.15 -15.43 -35.83
C GLU A 635 -42.63 -15.80 -35.68
N LYS A 636 -43.09 -15.88 -34.43
CA LYS A 636 -44.48 -16.22 -34.12
C LYS A 636 -45.43 -15.04 -34.30
N SER A 637 -44.98 -13.81 -33.99
CA SER A 637 -45.84 -12.62 -34.03
C SER A 637 -46.17 -12.21 -35.47
N PRO A 638 -47.47 -12.11 -35.83
CA PRO A 638 -47.87 -11.62 -37.15
C PRO A 638 -47.48 -10.14 -37.35
N ILE A 639 -47.43 -9.32 -36.29
CA ILE A 639 -47.00 -7.92 -36.34
C ILE A 639 -45.54 -7.85 -36.81
N TRP A 640 -44.65 -8.62 -36.17
CA TRP A 640 -43.24 -8.66 -36.56
C TRP A 640 -43.02 -9.29 -37.93
N ARG A 641 -43.79 -10.32 -38.32
CA ARG A 641 -43.72 -10.85 -39.69
C ARG A 641 -44.07 -9.79 -40.74
N GLN A 642 -45.08 -8.95 -40.51
CA GLN A 642 -45.39 -7.79 -41.36
C GLN A 642 -44.24 -6.77 -41.35
N GLY A 643 -43.69 -6.46 -40.18
CA GLY A 643 -42.53 -5.58 -40.02
C GLY A 643 -41.32 -6.00 -40.84
N TYR A 644 -40.94 -7.28 -40.77
CA TYR A 644 -39.83 -7.83 -41.56
C TYR A 644 -40.10 -7.76 -43.07
N LEU A 645 -41.33 -8.03 -43.52
CA LEU A 645 -41.71 -7.90 -44.93
C LEU A 645 -41.66 -6.44 -45.42
N LYS A 646 -42.08 -5.48 -44.60
CA LYS A 646 -41.95 -4.05 -44.90
C LYS A 646 -40.50 -3.60 -44.89
N ALA A 647 -39.67 -4.06 -43.95
CA ALA A 647 -38.24 -3.80 -43.99
C ALA A 647 -37.59 -4.35 -45.27
N LEU A 648 -37.94 -5.57 -45.71
CA LEU A 648 -37.47 -6.15 -46.97
C LEU A 648 -37.93 -5.35 -48.20
N LEU A 649 -39.16 -4.81 -48.17
CA LEU A 649 -39.69 -3.93 -49.22
C LEU A 649 -38.82 -2.68 -49.36
N GLU A 650 -38.52 -1.99 -48.26
CA GLU A 650 -37.72 -0.74 -48.28
C GLU A 650 -36.25 -1.00 -48.63
N LEU A 651 -35.70 -2.14 -48.20
CA LEU A 651 -34.34 -2.53 -48.57
C LEU A 651 -34.26 -2.92 -50.04
N GLY A 652 -35.28 -3.59 -50.60
CA GLY A 652 -35.41 -3.88 -52.04
C GLY A 652 -34.27 -4.72 -52.66
N LEU A 653 -33.58 -5.52 -51.86
CA LEU A 653 -32.49 -6.42 -52.29
C LEU A 653 -32.99 -7.86 -52.39
N ASP A 654 -32.52 -8.61 -53.38
CA ASP A 654 -32.87 -10.03 -53.58
C ASP A 654 -31.61 -10.92 -53.73
N PRO A 655 -30.87 -11.18 -52.63
CA PRO A 655 -29.62 -11.93 -52.70
C PRO A 655 -29.87 -13.33 -53.25
N ASN A 656 -29.32 -13.61 -54.45
CA ASN A 656 -29.43 -14.90 -55.13
C ASN A 656 -30.88 -15.42 -55.29
N GLY A 657 -31.87 -14.52 -55.40
CA GLY A 657 -33.28 -14.87 -55.53
C GLY A 657 -33.92 -15.43 -54.24
N LYS A 658 -33.22 -15.38 -53.09
CA LYS A 658 -33.71 -15.95 -51.83
C LYS A 658 -34.85 -15.12 -51.23
N ALA A 659 -34.81 -13.80 -51.37
CA ALA A 659 -35.83 -12.93 -50.81
C ALA A 659 -37.15 -13.14 -51.56
N HIS A 660 -37.09 -13.14 -52.90
CA HIS A 660 -38.23 -13.45 -53.76
C HIS A 660 -38.90 -14.79 -53.42
N LYS A 661 -38.11 -15.86 -53.26
CA LYS A 661 -38.63 -17.19 -52.91
C LYS A 661 -39.29 -17.23 -51.53
N THR A 662 -38.63 -16.65 -50.53
CA THR A 662 -39.15 -16.64 -49.14
C THR A 662 -40.43 -15.82 -49.06
N VAL A 663 -40.46 -14.62 -49.66
CA VAL A 663 -41.65 -13.75 -49.67
C VAL A 663 -42.80 -14.39 -50.46
N TYR A 664 -42.51 -15.08 -51.57
CA TYR A 664 -43.52 -15.85 -52.29
C TYR A 664 -44.13 -16.94 -51.41
N PHE A 665 -43.30 -17.70 -50.69
CA PHE A 665 -43.78 -18.72 -49.75
C PHE A 665 -44.68 -18.10 -48.67
N THR A 666 -44.25 -17.03 -48.01
CA THR A 666 -45.06 -16.32 -47.00
C THR A 666 -46.38 -15.80 -47.58
N LYS A 667 -46.35 -15.20 -48.78
CA LYS A 667 -47.55 -14.73 -49.48
C LYS A 667 -48.60 -15.83 -49.69
N GLN A 668 -48.15 -17.05 -50.00
CA GLN A 668 -49.06 -18.17 -50.30
C GLN A 668 -49.57 -18.86 -49.04
N PHE A 669 -48.73 -18.99 -48.02
CA PHE A 669 -48.92 -19.99 -46.97
C PHE A 669 -48.92 -19.46 -45.54
N ASP A 670 -48.64 -18.16 -45.29
CA ASP A 670 -48.72 -17.62 -43.93
C ASP A 670 -50.14 -17.74 -43.36
N PRO A 671 -50.31 -18.15 -42.09
CA PRO A 671 -51.64 -18.29 -41.49
C PRO A 671 -52.38 -16.95 -41.40
N ASP A 672 -51.68 -15.83 -41.26
CA ASP A 672 -52.28 -14.51 -41.08
C ASP A 672 -52.53 -13.80 -42.43
N GLU A 673 -53.75 -13.31 -42.64
CA GLU A 673 -54.15 -12.66 -43.90
C GLU A 673 -53.44 -11.33 -44.16
N ASN A 674 -53.20 -10.54 -43.12
CA ASN A 674 -52.51 -9.26 -43.23
C ASN A 674 -51.04 -9.49 -43.58
N VAL A 675 -50.40 -10.52 -43.00
CA VAL A 675 -49.05 -10.94 -43.40
C VAL A 675 -49.00 -11.32 -44.88
N ARG A 676 -49.97 -12.11 -45.37
CA ARG A 676 -50.06 -12.47 -46.81
C ARG A 676 -50.25 -11.24 -47.71
N ALA A 677 -51.06 -10.27 -47.29
CA ALA A 677 -51.30 -9.04 -48.04
C ALA A 677 -50.01 -8.20 -48.18
N VAL A 678 -49.28 -8.00 -47.08
CA VAL A 678 -47.99 -7.28 -47.11
C VAL A 678 -46.94 -8.05 -47.92
N ALA A 679 -46.92 -9.38 -47.84
CA ALA A 679 -46.02 -10.21 -48.64
C ALA A 679 -46.31 -10.09 -50.15
N LYS A 680 -47.58 -9.90 -50.56
CA LYS A 680 -47.95 -9.66 -51.97
C LYS A 680 -47.40 -8.35 -52.50
N GLU A 681 -47.37 -7.30 -51.69
CA GLU A 681 -46.74 -6.01 -52.00
C GLU A 681 -45.22 -6.17 -52.09
N CYS A 682 -44.61 -6.75 -51.05
CA CYS A 682 -43.17 -7.01 -50.97
C CYS A 682 -42.66 -7.82 -52.19
N TYR A 683 -43.37 -8.89 -52.56
CA TYR A 683 -43.04 -9.72 -53.72
C TYR A 683 -42.96 -8.93 -55.03
N ARG A 684 -43.86 -7.96 -55.22
CA ARG A 684 -43.88 -7.11 -56.44
C ARG A 684 -42.71 -6.14 -56.45
N ALA A 685 -42.35 -5.57 -55.31
CA ALA A 685 -41.25 -4.60 -55.21
C ALA A 685 -39.88 -5.27 -55.33
N VAL A 686 -39.60 -6.32 -54.54
CA VAL A 686 -38.31 -7.04 -54.54
C VAL A 686 -37.95 -7.50 -55.95
N ARG A 687 -38.92 -8.04 -56.71
CA ARG A 687 -38.70 -8.47 -58.11
C ARG A 687 -38.39 -7.33 -59.08
N ARG A 688 -38.93 -6.13 -58.85
CA ARG A 688 -38.72 -4.94 -59.70
C ARG A 688 -37.43 -4.21 -59.35
N GLU A 689 -37.06 -4.18 -58.08
CA GLU A 689 -35.98 -3.35 -57.57
C GLU A 689 -34.62 -4.06 -57.47
N ALA A 690 -34.60 -5.39 -57.53
CA ALA A 690 -33.37 -6.19 -57.49
C ALA A 690 -32.37 -5.91 -58.63
N LYS A 691 -32.78 -5.21 -59.70
CA LYS A 691 -31.93 -4.87 -60.86
C LYS A 691 -31.48 -3.41 -60.93
N LYS A 692 -31.80 -2.59 -59.92
CA LYS A 692 -31.44 -1.17 -59.90
C LYS A 692 -29.99 -1.00 -59.41
N ASN A 693 -29.21 -0.16 -60.08
CA ASN A 693 -27.94 0.35 -59.55
C ASN A 693 -28.26 1.28 -58.37
N ARG A 694 -27.64 1.06 -57.22
CA ARG A 694 -27.91 1.79 -55.98
C ARG A 694 -26.74 2.67 -55.60
N SER A 695 -27.04 3.88 -55.17
CA SER A 695 -26.07 4.79 -54.55
C SER A 695 -25.95 4.52 -53.05
N ILE A 696 -24.90 5.06 -52.42
CA ILE A 696 -24.76 5.07 -50.95
C ILE A 696 -25.98 5.71 -50.27
N GLN A 697 -26.53 6.77 -50.87
CA GLN A 697 -27.70 7.46 -50.33
C GLN A 697 -28.96 6.58 -50.37
N ASP A 698 -29.09 5.72 -51.38
CA ASP A 698 -30.20 4.75 -51.47
C ASP A 698 -30.10 3.71 -50.36
N PHE A 699 -28.89 3.20 -50.05
CA PHE A 699 -28.68 2.30 -48.91
C PHE A 699 -28.99 2.99 -47.58
N LYS A 700 -28.52 4.22 -47.36
CA LYS A 700 -28.81 5.00 -46.13
C LYS A 700 -30.32 5.19 -45.93
N ARG A 701 -31.03 5.60 -46.98
CA ARG A 701 -32.50 5.72 -46.97
C ARG A 701 -33.20 4.39 -46.70
N GLY A 702 -32.76 3.31 -47.34
CA GLY A 702 -33.30 1.97 -47.14
C GLY A 702 -33.15 1.48 -45.69
N LEU A 703 -31.98 1.70 -45.07
CA LEU A 703 -31.74 1.36 -43.67
C LEU A 703 -32.62 2.15 -42.70
N ILE A 704 -32.77 3.47 -42.92
CA ILE A 704 -33.66 4.32 -42.12
C ILE A 704 -35.12 3.85 -42.23
N ALA A 705 -35.60 3.61 -43.45
CA ALA A 705 -36.97 3.20 -43.68
C ALA A 705 -37.25 1.79 -43.12
N ALA A 706 -36.31 0.87 -43.25
CA ALA A 706 -36.39 -0.46 -42.65
C ALA A 706 -36.44 -0.38 -41.12
N GLU A 707 -35.55 0.38 -40.48
CA GLU A 707 -35.54 0.60 -39.03
C GLU A 707 -36.88 1.17 -38.54
N TRP A 708 -37.44 2.15 -39.24
CA TRP A 708 -38.73 2.75 -38.88
C TRP A 708 -39.86 1.72 -38.81
N TRP A 709 -39.92 0.78 -39.76
CA TRP A 709 -40.90 -0.32 -39.73
C TRP A 709 -40.66 -1.30 -38.58
N LEU A 710 -39.41 -1.55 -38.21
CA LEU A 710 -39.08 -2.39 -37.05
C LEU A 710 -39.51 -1.71 -35.74
N LEU A 711 -39.29 -0.40 -35.60
CA LEU A 711 -39.73 0.39 -34.44
C LEU A 711 -41.27 0.43 -34.33
N MET A 712 -41.94 0.67 -35.45
CA MET A 712 -43.41 0.57 -35.55
C MET A 712 -43.91 -0.80 -35.07
N SER A 713 -43.28 -1.87 -35.55
CA SER A 713 -43.66 -3.25 -35.18
C SER A 713 -43.44 -3.53 -33.69
N GLN A 714 -42.34 -3.02 -33.12
CA GLN A 714 -42.11 -3.14 -31.68
C GLN A 714 -43.20 -2.44 -30.88
N ARG A 715 -43.54 -1.20 -31.24
CA ARG A 715 -44.54 -0.41 -30.52
C ARG A 715 -45.92 -1.05 -30.56
N LEU A 716 -46.32 -1.57 -31.73
CA LEU A 716 -47.57 -2.30 -31.90
C LEU A 716 -47.60 -3.63 -31.13
N GLU A 717 -46.48 -4.38 -31.10
CA GLU A 717 -46.36 -5.61 -30.30
C GLU A 717 -46.52 -5.34 -28.79
N LEU A 718 -46.03 -4.18 -28.33
CA LEU A 718 -46.18 -3.72 -26.95
C LEU A 718 -47.58 -3.14 -26.66
N ASN A 719 -48.51 -3.16 -27.62
CA ASN A 719 -49.85 -2.57 -27.53
C ASN A 719 -49.85 -1.08 -27.17
N LEU A 720 -48.87 -0.33 -27.67
CA LEU A 720 -48.75 1.10 -27.44
C LEU A 720 -49.34 1.91 -28.61
N GLU A 721 -49.93 3.07 -28.29
CA GLU A 721 -50.56 3.94 -29.28
C GLU A 721 -49.57 4.53 -30.29
N VAL A 722 -49.99 4.63 -31.55
CA VAL A 722 -49.22 5.25 -32.64
C VAL A 722 -50.02 6.41 -33.21
N ASN A 723 -49.44 7.61 -33.18
CA ASN A 723 -49.97 8.74 -33.93
C ASN A 723 -49.51 8.62 -35.38
N HIS A 724 -50.35 8.04 -36.24
CA HIS A 724 -50.00 7.75 -37.62
C HIS A 724 -49.62 8.98 -38.45
N GLU A 725 -50.23 10.14 -38.21
CA GLU A 725 -49.94 11.37 -38.95
C GLU A 725 -48.54 11.89 -38.62
N GLU A 726 -48.24 12.06 -37.33
CA GLU A 726 -46.92 12.52 -36.89
C GLU A 726 -45.84 11.46 -37.19
N ALA A 727 -46.16 10.16 -37.12
CA ALA A 727 -45.21 9.11 -37.49
C ALA A 727 -44.80 9.16 -38.97
N LEU A 728 -45.73 9.47 -39.88
CA LEU A 728 -45.43 9.68 -41.29
C LEU A 728 -44.58 10.93 -41.53
N LYS A 729 -44.83 12.00 -40.77
CA LYS A 729 -44.04 13.25 -40.83
C LYS A 729 -42.62 13.01 -40.32
N THR A 730 -42.45 12.33 -39.19
CA THR A 730 -41.15 11.88 -38.68
C THR A 730 -40.39 11.07 -39.71
N ARG A 731 -41.04 10.08 -40.34
CA ARG A 731 -40.44 9.27 -41.41
C ARG A 731 -39.96 10.12 -42.59
N ARG A 732 -40.80 11.05 -43.09
CA ARG A 732 -40.44 11.94 -44.20
C ARG A 732 -39.23 12.82 -43.86
N ASN A 733 -39.17 13.34 -42.63
CA ASN A 733 -38.05 14.16 -42.18
C ASN A 733 -36.74 13.38 -42.12
N LEU A 734 -36.76 12.14 -41.61
CA LEU A 734 -35.60 11.26 -41.58
C LEU A 734 -35.09 10.91 -42.99
N LEU A 735 -35.99 10.72 -43.97
CA LEU A 735 -35.62 10.38 -45.35
C LEU A 735 -35.14 11.57 -46.19
N ARG A 736 -35.52 12.80 -45.82
CA ARG A 736 -35.04 14.04 -46.45
C ARG A 736 -33.56 14.31 -46.14
N ASN A 737 -33.13 13.97 -44.93
CA ASN A 737 -31.76 14.12 -44.45
C ASN A 737 -31.18 12.74 -44.06
N PRO A 738 -31.00 11.84 -45.05
CA PRO A 738 -30.76 10.43 -44.80
C PRO A 738 -29.36 10.10 -44.33
#